data_AF-A0A2S6CN80-F1
#
_entry.id   AF-A0A2S6CN80-F1
#
_cell.length_a   1.000
_cell.length_b   1.000
_cell.length_c   1.000
_cell.angle_alpha   90.00
_cell.angle_beta   90.00
_cell.angle_gamma   90.00
#
_symmetry.space_group_name_H-M   'P 1'
#
loop_
_entity.id
_entity.type
_entity.pdbx_description
1 polymer ?
#
loop_
_entity_poly.entity_id
_entity_poly.type
_entity_poly.pdbx_seq_one_letter_code
_entity_poly.pdbx_strand_id
1 'polypeptide(L)'
;MAPRPHVVIIGAGVSGLAAASYLCAEGFRVTVLEQKRGPGGLWNPQTGKHWAKPVYNTLETNIARQLMTFSDHPWDATTPLHAHNSHVNEYLRQYAATLRQKYAENLTFVSNCRVITAQQVNNLMTATWEINVQPVDRRVKFDTKNTLFSRFLVIATGNYHSPFRPDYLGAPEWEARDSASTIHAQDFKRPEMYKDKNVLIIGHSASGFDISMQIAPFAKNVVVSTQRPNQQLASGVHIAVGAVKRFNYHQDRTINFEGGASFSNVDKVIYCTGYRYDFNFLKGRDGTVLIPSQSSMVSNLYQHIFYMPNRHVENNSLAFVGLLQQGLSFTIAEAQSALIARAFASRVGIPTRNGQQGWHDQDLKDRNVRPSNGTSATVIAYHKLKDMGREYVNELWELSRKAQPQSNGFEEMYIMLCLTQKSIHTSFRDPFTMAPNKKSKPGSYPEPYIVAPLQGHKQTVILLHGRGSNGQIFGSELLEAQTTLSCTKTSLVPSDNNDPSRALPPAKNTLRTLFPNTKFIFPTARKRRAKWYNRATINQWFDSVPVDEQDDSLPRCGMSIEEEHWQLEGLRESREYVKSILDEEVRNVGSENVVLGGLSQGCAMALWVLMSYDDEAEGDRQAGREGSGTRLRAFVGMSGWLPFVDEIEGIVDPIRVKSEGGDNLSDCEASGEDDDPFARSDDGDETSDDVFGAINQAAKLLTPAAKVHNFIRDSLDLPPATNQSEPAWQQTPVFLGHGVHDEKVKMAKGRRAVECLESLGMQVTWKEYDEGHWYKVPEEIDEIGRYLQACIAK
;
A
#
# COMPACT_ATOMS: atom_id res chain seq x y z
N MET A 1 17.68 14.08 36.62
CA MET A 1 16.27 14.30 36.23
C MET A 1 15.36 13.57 37.20
N ALA A 2 14.20 14.14 37.54
CA ALA A 2 13.19 13.40 38.31
C ALA A 2 12.70 12.19 37.48
N PRO A 3 12.54 11.00 38.09
CA PRO A 3 12.08 9.82 37.36
C PRO A 3 10.68 10.07 36.78
N ARG A 4 10.47 9.72 35.51
CA ARG A 4 9.16 9.86 34.87
C ARG A 4 8.11 8.99 35.58
N PRO A 5 6.82 9.38 35.54
CA PRO A 5 5.74 8.64 36.20
C PRO A 5 5.64 7.17 35.74
N HIS A 6 5.08 6.31 36.58
CA HIS A 6 4.90 4.89 36.24
C HIS A 6 3.74 4.68 35.25
N VAL A 7 3.97 3.89 34.21
CA VAL A 7 2.97 3.47 33.22
C VAL A 7 2.73 1.96 33.33
N VAL A 8 1.46 1.54 33.34
CA VAL A 8 1.10 0.13 33.25
C VAL A 8 0.44 -0.14 31.90
N ILE A 9 0.89 -1.19 31.23
CA ILE A 9 0.35 -1.69 29.97
C ILE A 9 -0.32 -3.04 30.25
N ILE A 10 -1.57 -3.21 29.80
CA ILE A 10 -2.30 -4.47 29.93
C ILE A 10 -2.31 -5.19 28.58
N GLY A 11 -1.57 -6.30 28.50
CA GLY A 11 -1.39 -7.14 27.32
C GLY A 11 0.04 -7.06 26.75
N ALA A 12 0.62 -8.21 26.39
CA ALA A 12 1.93 -8.31 25.73
C ALA A 12 1.82 -8.94 24.32
N GLY A 13 0.76 -8.56 23.59
CA GLY A 13 0.65 -8.77 22.14
C GLY A 13 1.36 -7.68 21.34
N VAL A 14 1.10 -7.62 20.04
CA VAL A 14 1.66 -6.61 19.11
C VAL A 14 1.55 -5.18 19.67
N SER A 15 0.32 -4.77 20.03
CA SER A 15 0.03 -3.47 20.63
C SER A 15 0.81 -3.17 21.91
N GLY A 16 0.94 -4.18 22.78
CA GLY A 16 1.59 -4.01 24.09
C GLY A 16 3.10 -3.89 23.98
N LEU A 17 3.71 -4.64 23.06
CA LEU A 17 5.14 -4.56 22.77
C LEU A 17 5.52 -3.24 22.10
N ALA A 18 4.70 -2.76 21.14
CA ALA A 18 4.85 -1.43 20.56
C ALA A 18 4.78 -0.35 21.64
N ALA A 19 3.74 -0.37 22.47
CA ALA A 19 3.57 0.60 23.55
C ALA A 19 4.76 0.59 24.53
N ALA A 20 5.24 -0.60 24.91
CA ALA A 20 6.39 -0.74 25.78
C ALA A 20 7.66 -0.13 25.18
N SER A 21 7.93 -0.38 23.89
CA SER A 21 9.11 0.15 23.19
C SER A 21 9.15 1.68 23.22
N TYR A 22 8.07 2.32 22.78
CA TYR A 22 7.99 3.78 22.67
C TYR A 22 7.93 4.48 24.03
N LEU A 23 7.21 3.92 25.01
CA LEU A 23 7.16 4.49 26.36
C LEU A 23 8.52 4.39 27.07
N CYS A 24 9.23 3.27 26.93
CA CYS A 24 10.57 3.14 27.51
C CYS A 24 11.56 4.09 26.83
N ALA A 25 11.45 4.28 25.51
CA ALA A 25 12.25 5.25 24.77
C ALA A 25 12.04 6.70 25.22
N GLU A 26 10.83 7.07 25.63
CA GLU A 26 10.57 8.36 26.26
C GLU A 26 11.06 8.43 27.72
N GLY A 27 11.64 7.36 28.27
CA GLY A 27 12.21 7.30 29.62
C GLY A 27 11.20 6.96 30.72
N PHE A 28 10.02 6.45 30.38
CA PHE A 28 9.06 5.98 31.38
C PHE A 28 9.53 4.70 32.06
N ARG A 29 9.14 4.51 33.33
CA ARG A 29 9.12 3.18 33.94
C ARG A 29 7.83 2.49 33.53
N VAL A 30 7.93 1.31 32.94
CA VAL A 30 6.84 0.58 32.30
C VAL A 30 6.70 -0.81 32.90
N THR A 31 5.49 -1.17 33.31
CA THR A 31 5.12 -2.55 33.66
C THR A 31 4.14 -3.09 32.63
N VAL A 32 4.49 -4.19 31.97
CA VAL A 32 3.59 -4.92 31.05
C VAL A 32 3.01 -6.13 31.76
N LEU A 33 1.68 -6.20 31.86
CA LEU A 33 0.94 -7.29 32.48
C LEU A 33 0.39 -8.23 31.39
N GLU A 34 0.76 -9.50 31.43
CA GLU A 34 0.32 -10.52 30.47
C GLU A 34 -0.27 -11.73 31.19
N GLN A 35 -1.50 -12.09 30.83
CA GLN A 35 -2.21 -13.22 31.44
C GLN A 35 -1.62 -14.58 31.04
N LYS A 36 -1.06 -14.69 29.84
CA LYS A 36 -0.35 -15.89 29.37
C LYS A 36 1.04 -15.99 30.01
N ARG A 37 1.67 -17.15 29.93
CA ARG A 37 3.02 -17.41 30.47
C ARG A 37 4.14 -16.71 29.68
N GLY A 38 3.81 -16.01 28.60
CA GLY A 38 4.75 -15.27 27.79
C GLY A 38 4.05 -14.33 26.81
N PRO A 39 4.81 -13.49 26.10
CA PRO A 39 4.30 -12.53 25.13
C PRO A 39 3.71 -13.22 23.90
N GLY A 40 3.20 -12.43 22.96
CA GLY A 40 2.70 -12.88 21.65
C GLY A 40 1.19 -12.68 21.46
N GLY A 41 0.45 -12.36 22.53
CA GLY A 41 -0.97 -12.04 22.47
C GLY A 41 -1.78 -13.11 21.73
N LEU A 42 -2.42 -12.72 20.62
CA LEU A 42 -3.20 -13.58 19.74
C LEU A 42 -2.39 -14.79 19.22
N TRP A 43 -1.12 -14.58 18.90
CA TRP A 43 -0.24 -15.57 18.26
C TRP A 43 0.34 -16.56 19.26
N ASN A 44 0.32 -16.25 20.55
CA ASN A 44 0.80 -17.16 21.58
C ASN A 44 -0.04 -18.45 21.60
N PRO A 45 0.57 -19.65 21.45
CA PRO A 45 -0.13 -20.91 21.30
C PRO A 45 -0.87 -21.36 22.57
N GLN A 46 -0.56 -20.78 23.73
CA GLN A 46 -1.22 -21.11 24.99
C GLN A 46 -2.73 -20.81 24.90
N THR A 47 -3.53 -21.85 25.10
CA THR A 47 -4.99 -21.79 25.24
C THR A 47 -5.39 -22.04 26.69
N GLY A 48 -6.60 -21.60 27.06
CA GLY A 48 -7.14 -21.82 28.40
C GLY A 48 -8.59 -21.34 28.49
N LYS A 49 -9.26 -21.69 29.61
CA LYS A 49 -10.68 -21.41 29.83
C LYS A 49 -11.06 -19.92 29.67
N HIS A 50 -10.12 -19.01 29.93
CA HIS A 50 -10.39 -17.57 29.91
C HIS A 50 -9.70 -16.82 28.75
N TRP A 51 -9.00 -17.51 27.83
CA TRP A 51 -8.26 -16.87 26.74
C TRP A 51 -8.18 -17.76 25.48
N ALA A 52 -9.34 -18.20 24.99
CA ALA A 52 -9.42 -18.89 23.71
C ALA A 52 -8.92 -17.99 22.56
N LYS A 53 -8.19 -18.56 21.60
CA LYS A 53 -7.59 -17.82 20.48
C LYS A 53 -8.26 -18.23 19.16
N PRO A 54 -8.58 -17.28 18.27
CA PRO A 54 -9.01 -17.61 16.91
C PRO A 54 -7.88 -17.99 15.94
N VAL A 55 -6.77 -18.50 16.48
CA VAL A 55 -5.62 -18.98 15.69
C VAL A 55 -5.59 -20.50 15.76
N TYR A 56 -6.04 -21.14 14.69
CA TYR A 56 -6.01 -22.58 14.49
C TYR A 56 -4.66 -23.04 13.95
N ASN A 57 -4.42 -24.35 14.02
CA ASN A 57 -3.08 -24.93 13.83
C ASN A 57 -2.51 -24.69 12.42
N THR A 58 -3.37 -24.61 11.41
CA THR A 58 -3.01 -24.44 9.99
C THR A 58 -2.93 -22.97 9.56
N LEU A 59 -3.15 -22.02 10.47
CA LEU A 59 -3.27 -20.61 10.11
C LEU A 59 -1.93 -20.03 9.61
N GLU A 60 -1.97 -19.46 8.41
CA GLU A 60 -0.95 -18.60 7.83
C GLU A 60 -1.44 -17.13 7.83
N THR A 61 -0.52 -16.18 7.80
CA THR A 61 -0.88 -14.76 7.78
C THR A 61 -1.61 -14.41 6.49
N ASN A 62 -2.78 -13.79 6.61
CA ASN A 62 -3.57 -13.31 5.47
C ASN A 62 -2.95 -12.06 4.79
N ILE A 63 -1.91 -11.49 5.39
CA ILE A 63 -1.11 -10.38 4.86
C ILE A 63 0.37 -10.78 4.81
N ALA A 64 1.14 -10.10 3.97
CA ALA A 64 2.58 -10.33 3.83
C ALA A 64 3.34 -9.96 5.10
N ARG A 65 4.38 -10.74 5.45
CA ARG A 65 5.19 -10.54 6.65
C ARG A 65 5.79 -9.14 6.77
N GLN A 66 6.09 -8.49 5.64
CA GLN A 66 6.61 -7.11 5.62
C GLN A 66 5.66 -6.13 6.32
N LEU A 67 4.34 -6.32 6.17
CA LEU A 67 3.32 -5.50 6.84
C LEU A 67 3.07 -5.88 8.31
N MET A 68 3.77 -6.92 8.79
CA MET A 68 3.72 -7.43 10.15
C MET A 68 5.10 -7.32 10.83
N THR A 69 5.83 -6.23 10.55
CA THR A 69 7.19 -6.00 11.05
C THR A 69 7.22 -4.77 11.95
N PHE A 70 7.88 -4.85 13.11
CA PHE A 70 8.26 -3.68 13.89
C PHE A 70 9.43 -2.97 13.22
N SER A 71 9.39 -1.64 13.23
CA SER A 71 10.38 -0.80 12.55
C SER A 71 11.83 -1.05 12.99
N ASP A 72 12.04 -1.45 14.24
CA ASP A 72 13.35 -1.72 14.84
C ASP A 72 13.68 -3.22 14.97
N HIS A 73 12.90 -4.11 14.36
CA HIS A 73 13.11 -5.56 14.45
C HIS A 73 12.70 -6.28 13.15
N PRO A 74 13.60 -6.51 12.20
CA PRO A 74 13.27 -7.18 10.94
C PRO A 74 13.00 -8.68 11.14
N TRP A 75 12.20 -9.27 10.23
CA TRP A 75 12.03 -10.73 10.14
C TRP A 75 13.29 -11.42 9.62
N ASP A 76 13.46 -12.69 9.98
CA ASP A 76 14.41 -13.57 9.30
C ASP A 76 14.06 -13.67 7.80
N ALA A 77 15.05 -13.45 6.94
CA ALA A 77 14.92 -13.46 5.48
C ALA A 77 14.37 -14.80 4.94
N THR A 78 14.61 -15.90 5.64
CA THR A 78 14.14 -17.25 5.28
C THR A 78 12.66 -17.48 5.58
N THR A 79 12.01 -16.60 6.35
CA THR A 79 10.59 -16.72 6.68
C THR A 79 9.72 -16.56 5.42
N PRO A 80 8.75 -17.46 5.17
CA PRO A 80 7.83 -17.34 4.05
C PRO A 80 7.07 -15.99 4.03
N LEU A 81 6.69 -15.53 2.83
CA LEU A 81 5.96 -14.26 2.65
C LEU A 81 4.67 -14.20 3.49
N HIS A 82 3.90 -15.29 3.47
CA HIS A 82 2.78 -15.53 4.36
C HIS A 82 3.24 -16.48 5.46
N ALA A 83 3.46 -15.94 6.64
CA ALA A 83 4.11 -16.66 7.72
C ALA A 83 3.10 -17.59 8.41
N HIS A 84 3.49 -18.84 8.67
CA HIS A 84 2.75 -19.68 9.59
C HIS A 84 2.68 -19.04 10.99
N ASN A 85 1.57 -19.24 11.70
CA ASN A 85 1.33 -18.65 13.03
C ASN A 85 2.47 -18.87 14.04
N SER A 86 3.21 -19.98 13.95
CA SER A 86 4.36 -20.27 14.81
C SER A 86 5.51 -19.30 14.61
N HIS A 87 5.78 -18.88 13.35
CA HIS A 87 6.81 -17.90 13.06
C HIS A 87 6.44 -16.53 13.63
N VAL A 88 5.16 -16.13 13.56
CA VAL A 88 4.70 -14.86 14.16
C VAL A 88 4.86 -14.86 15.67
N ASN A 89 4.50 -15.97 16.33
CA ASN A 89 4.70 -16.10 17.77
C ASN A 89 6.18 -16.02 18.15
N GLU A 90 7.06 -16.69 17.39
CA GLU A 90 8.50 -16.68 17.65
C GLU A 90 9.08 -15.27 17.47
N TYR A 91 8.73 -14.58 16.39
CA TYR A 91 9.11 -13.18 16.14
C TYR A 91 8.71 -12.26 17.30
N LEU A 92 7.47 -12.35 17.82
CA LEU A 92 7.03 -11.55 18.96
C LEU A 92 7.75 -11.89 20.27
N ARG A 93 8.14 -13.16 20.46
CA ARG A 93 8.95 -13.57 21.61
C ARG A 93 10.36 -12.99 21.54
N GLN A 94 10.98 -13.01 20.37
CA GLN A 94 12.32 -12.45 20.12
C GLN A 94 12.30 -10.93 20.33
N TYR A 95 11.30 -10.24 19.82
CA TYR A 95 11.16 -8.81 20.04
C TYR A 95 10.98 -8.46 21.53
N ALA A 96 10.12 -9.18 22.24
CA ALA A 96 9.95 -8.98 23.68
C ALA A 96 11.23 -9.26 24.49
N ALA A 97 12.04 -10.24 24.09
CA ALA A 97 13.35 -10.49 24.69
C ALA A 97 14.33 -9.34 24.43
N THR A 98 14.34 -8.82 23.19
CA THR A 98 15.13 -7.65 22.79
C THR A 98 14.77 -6.43 23.62
N LEU A 99 13.47 -6.14 23.81
CA LEU A 99 13.01 -5.03 24.64
C LEU A 99 13.41 -5.18 26.11
N ARG A 100 13.33 -6.39 26.68
CA ARG A 100 13.79 -6.66 28.06
C ARG A 100 15.26 -6.39 28.24
N GLN A 101 16.08 -6.75 27.25
CA GLN A 101 17.51 -6.49 27.29
C GLN A 101 17.80 -4.99 27.12
N LYS A 102 17.17 -4.34 26.12
CA LYS A 102 17.35 -2.92 25.80
C LYS A 102 16.92 -1.98 26.92
N TYR A 103 15.84 -2.31 27.63
CA TYR A 103 15.24 -1.47 28.66
C TYR A 103 15.20 -2.14 30.04
N ALA A 104 16.25 -2.89 30.41
CA ALA A 104 16.29 -3.71 31.62
C ALA A 104 15.98 -2.93 32.93
N GLU A 105 16.36 -1.66 33.01
CA GLU A 105 16.12 -0.80 34.18
C GLU A 105 14.71 -0.19 34.21
N ASN A 106 14.06 -0.08 33.06
CA ASN A 106 12.82 0.67 32.89
C ASN A 106 11.61 -0.23 32.59
N LEU A 107 11.82 -1.46 32.12
CA LEU A 107 10.77 -2.34 31.62
C LEU A 107 10.65 -3.61 32.47
N THR A 108 9.50 -3.77 33.12
CA THR A 108 9.13 -4.99 33.85
C THR A 108 8.04 -5.75 33.09
N PHE A 109 8.29 -7.02 32.75
CA PHE A 109 7.26 -7.91 32.22
C PHE A 109 6.75 -8.86 33.31
N VAL A 110 5.44 -8.86 33.53
CA VAL A 110 4.78 -9.78 34.46
C VAL A 110 3.85 -10.70 33.68
N SER A 111 4.34 -11.90 33.37
CA SER A 111 3.55 -12.97 32.76
C SER A 111 2.72 -13.75 33.79
N ASN A 112 1.80 -14.61 33.33
CA ASN A 112 0.89 -15.38 34.18
C ASN A 112 0.03 -14.47 35.08
N CYS A 113 -0.27 -13.26 34.64
CA CYS A 113 -0.84 -12.19 35.43
C CYS A 113 -2.13 -11.67 34.80
N ARG A 114 -3.27 -12.02 35.37
CA ARG A 114 -4.58 -11.55 34.91
C ARG A 114 -4.99 -10.30 35.68
N VAL A 115 -5.37 -9.26 34.94
CA VAL A 115 -6.02 -8.08 35.52
C VAL A 115 -7.47 -8.43 35.85
N ILE A 116 -7.86 -8.20 37.10
CA ILE A 116 -9.21 -8.42 37.61
C ILE A 116 -10.00 -7.10 37.58
N THR A 117 -9.37 -6.01 38.01
CA THR A 117 -9.93 -4.66 37.92
C THR A 117 -8.82 -3.63 37.68
N ALA A 118 -9.10 -2.63 36.86
CA ALA A 118 -8.34 -1.39 36.76
C ALA A 118 -9.30 -0.23 37.02
N GLN A 119 -9.20 0.40 38.18
CA GLN A 119 -10.11 1.45 38.63
C GLN A 119 -9.38 2.79 38.70
N GLN A 120 -10.02 3.83 38.17
CA GLN A 120 -9.52 5.18 38.32
C GLN A 120 -9.63 5.63 39.78
N VAL A 121 -8.53 6.12 40.35
CA VAL A 121 -8.46 6.59 41.75
C VAL A 121 -7.87 8.01 41.79
N ASN A 122 -8.09 8.72 42.90
CA ASN A 122 -7.43 10.01 43.16
C ASN A 122 -6.67 9.89 44.47
N ASN A 123 -5.47 9.31 44.41
CA ASN A 123 -4.60 9.22 45.56
C ASN A 123 -3.66 10.43 45.57
N LEU A 124 -3.43 11.05 46.73
CA LEU A 124 -2.63 12.26 46.98
C LEU A 124 -1.14 12.13 46.56
N MET A 125 -0.76 10.99 45.97
CA MET A 125 0.59 10.57 45.59
C MET A 125 0.67 10.28 44.08
N THR A 126 0.31 11.21 43.19
CA THR A 126 0.52 11.16 41.72
C THR A 126 -0.13 10.00 40.93
N ALA A 127 -0.74 8.99 41.57
CA ALA A 127 -1.31 7.82 40.92
C ALA A 127 -2.79 8.02 40.58
N THR A 128 -3.16 7.67 39.35
CA THR A 128 -4.51 7.83 38.79
C THR A 128 -5.24 6.50 38.63
N TRP A 129 -4.54 5.37 38.73
CA TRP A 129 -5.07 4.04 38.51
C TRP A 129 -4.63 3.07 39.60
N GLU A 130 -5.59 2.32 40.13
CA GLU A 130 -5.37 1.13 40.97
C GLU A 130 -5.72 -0.12 40.15
N ILE A 131 -4.78 -1.07 40.08
CA ILE A 131 -4.87 -2.24 39.21
C ILE A 131 -4.71 -3.49 40.06
N ASN A 132 -5.79 -4.26 40.20
CA ASN A 132 -5.79 -5.51 40.93
C ASN A 132 -5.56 -6.67 39.98
N VAL A 133 -4.60 -7.52 40.33
CA VAL A 133 -4.10 -8.63 39.51
C VAL A 133 -4.09 -9.94 40.30
N GLN A 134 -4.17 -11.05 39.57
CA GLN A 134 -4.08 -12.40 40.13
C GLN A 134 -3.30 -13.33 39.20
N PRO A 135 -2.59 -14.33 39.74
CA PRO A 135 -1.97 -15.36 38.92
C PRO A 135 -3.01 -16.20 38.21
N VAL A 136 -2.77 -16.48 36.93
CA VAL A 136 -3.63 -17.34 36.12
C VAL A 136 -3.46 -18.81 36.50
N ASP A 137 -2.20 -19.26 36.56
CA ASP A 137 -1.82 -20.56 37.07
C ASP A 137 -1.11 -20.40 38.41
N ARG A 138 -1.77 -20.83 39.49
CA ARG A 138 -1.24 -20.76 40.86
C ARG A 138 -0.01 -21.64 41.09
N ARG A 139 0.31 -22.56 40.18
CA ARG A 139 1.48 -23.44 40.26
C ARG A 139 2.76 -22.76 39.76
N VAL A 140 2.62 -21.67 39.01
CA VAL A 140 3.73 -20.88 38.50
C VAL A 140 4.01 -19.75 39.49
N LYS A 141 5.28 -19.52 39.82
CA LYS A 141 5.69 -18.43 40.72
C LYS A 141 5.11 -17.10 40.24
N PHE A 142 4.43 -16.39 41.14
CA PHE A 142 3.83 -15.08 40.89
C PHE A 142 4.62 -14.03 41.66
N ASP A 143 5.45 -13.28 40.94
CA ASP A 143 6.44 -12.36 41.52
C ASP A 143 6.00 -10.90 41.37
N THR A 144 4.77 -10.60 41.80
CA THR A 144 4.16 -9.27 41.70
C THR A 144 3.14 -9.06 42.80
N LYS A 145 3.01 -7.82 43.28
CA LYS A 145 1.98 -7.44 44.26
C LYS A 145 0.60 -7.58 43.62
N ASN A 146 -0.39 -8.03 44.40
CA ASN A 146 -1.77 -8.17 43.94
C ASN A 146 -2.40 -6.83 43.52
N THR A 147 -1.85 -5.70 43.96
CA THR A 147 -2.32 -4.36 43.62
C THR A 147 -1.14 -3.50 43.15
N LEU A 148 -1.33 -2.85 42.01
CA LEU A 148 -0.38 -1.93 41.39
C LEU A 148 -1.00 -0.54 41.26
N PHE A 149 -0.16 0.48 41.35
CA PHE A 149 -0.56 1.87 41.13
C PHE A 149 0.23 2.48 39.98
N SER A 150 -0.45 3.23 39.11
CA SER A 150 0.19 3.93 38.00
C SER A 150 -0.41 5.31 37.77
N ARG A 151 0.40 6.20 37.17
CA ARG A 151 -0.10 7.48 36.67
C ARG A 151 -0.87 7.26 35.39
N PHE A 152 -0.32 6.47 34.49
CA PHE A 152 -0.90 6.21 33.18
C PHE A 152 -1.24 4.73 32.99
N LEU A 153 -2.28 4.46 32.21
CA LEU A 153 -2.75 3.13 31.87
C LEU A 153 -2.91 3.01 30.35
N VAL A 154 -2.31 1.98 29.77
CA VAL A 154 -2.46 1.64 28.35
C VAL A 154 -3.13 0.28 28.23
N ILE A 155 -4.25 0.22 27.50
CA ILE A 155 -4.99 -1.00 27.24
C ILE A 155 -4.59 -1.55 25.87
N ALA A 156 -3.93 -2.71 25.87
CA ALA A 156 -3.38 -3.39 24.70
C ALA A 156 -3.81 -4.87 24.64
N THR A 157 -5.03 -5.17 25.13
CA THR A 157 -5.54 -6.54 25.25
C THR A 157 -6.03 -7.15 23.94
N GLY A 158 -6.11 -6.37 22.87
CA GLY A 158 -6.73 -6.76 21.61
C GLY A 158 -8.26 -6.80 21.68
N ASN A 159 -8.89 -7.18 20.56
CA ASN A 159 -10.34 -7.10 20.33
C ASN A 159 -10.95 -8.41 19.78
N TYR A 160 -10.22 -9.53 19.85
CA TYR A 160 -10.62 -10.84 19.29
C TYR A 160 -10.84 -11.93 20.35
N HIS A 161 -11.21 -11.56 21.59
CA HIS A 161 -11.42 -12.50 22.69
C HIS A 161 -12.89 -12.77 23.04
N SER A 162 -13.81 -11.86 22.72
CA SER A 162 -15.24 -11.98 23.02
C SER A 162 -16.05 -12.27 21.75
N PRO A 163 -16.41 -13.54 21.47
CA PRO A 163 -17.06 -13.91 20.21
C PRO A 163 -18.48 -13.32 20.13
N PHE A 164 -18.88 -12.87 18.94
CA PHE A 164 -20.23 -12.37 18.70
C PHE A 164 -21.09 -13.47 18.08
N ARG A 165 -22.17 -13.87 18.75
CA ARG A 165 -23.20 -14.76 18.18
C ARG A 165 -24.50 -13.97 18.02
N PRO A 166 -24.97 -13.72 16.78
CA PRO A 166 -26.25 -13.06 16.58
C PRO A 166 -27.40 -13.92 17.12
N ASP A 167 -28.42 -13.25 17.64
CA ASP A 167 -29.64 -13.91 18.12
C ASP A 167 -30.56 -14.22 16.94
N TYR A 168 -30.46 -15.45 16.43
CA TYR A 168 -31.32 -15.94 15.37
C TYR A 168 -32.49 -16.73 15.95
N LEU A 169 -33.68 -16.54 15.38
CA LEU A 169 -34.86 -17.30 15.77
C LEU A 169 -34.58 -18.81 15.66
N GLY A 170 -34.86 -19.55 16.74
CA GLY A 170 -34.65 -21.00 16.84
C GLY A 170 -33.21 -21.45 17.11
N ALA A 171 -32.22 -20.55 17.11
CA ALA A 171 -30.84 -20.91 17.43
C ALA A 171 -30.67 -21.44 18.88
N PRO A 172 -31.29 -20.85 19.92
CA PRO A 172 -31.19 -21.40 21.28
C PRO A 172 -31.72 -22.82 21.40
N GLU A 173 -32.83 -23.13 20.74
CA GLU A 173 -33.40 -24.48 20.70
C GLU A 173 -32.46 -25.46 19.98
N TRP A 174 -31.90 -25.05 18.85
CA TRP A 174 -30.93 -25.83 18.10
C TRP A 174 -29.71 -26.20 18.96
N GLU A 175 -29.13 -25.21 19.65
CA GLU A 175 -27.96 -25.40 20.52
C GLU A 175 -28.28 -26.24 21.75
N ALA A 176 -29.49 -26.10 22.32
CA ALA A 176 -29.92 -26.94 23.45
C ALA A 176 -30.04 -28.42 23.06
N ARG A 177 -30.41 -28.72 21.80
CA ARG A 177 -30.55 -30.09 21.28
C ARG A 177 -29.21 -30.70 20.87
N ASP A 178 -28.36 -29.94 20.21
CA ASP A 178 -27.03 -30.39 19.76
C ASP A 178 -26.03 -29.24 19.89
N SER A 179 -25.54 -29.01 21.11
CA SER A 179 -24.57 -27.96 21.41
C SER A 179 -23.23 -28.14 20.67
N ALA A 180 -22.92 -29.36 20.23
CA ALA A 180 -21.71 -29.63 19.46
C ALA A 180 -21.87 -29.22 17.98
N SER A 181 -23.10 -29.03 17.49
CA SER A 181 -23.36 -28.64 16.09
C SER A 181 -22.99 -27.20 15.78
N THR A 182 -22.93 -26.32 16.78
CA THR A 182 -22.56 -24.91 16.57
C THR A 182 -21.22 -24.59 17.22
N ILE A 183 -20.39 -23.82 16.52
CA ILE A 183 -19.16 -23.26 17.06
C ILE A 183 -18.97 -21.81 16.60
N HIS A 184 -18.18 -21.03 17.33
CA HIS A 184 -17.64 -19.79 16.78
C HIS A 184 -16.31 -20.06 16.07
N ALA A 185 -15.88 -19.19 15.15
CA ALA A 185 -14.57 -19.28 14.51
C ALA A 185 -13.40 -19.36 15.51
N GLN A 186 -13.59 -18.84 16.73
CA GLN A 186 -12.64 -18.92 17.85
C GLN A 186 -12.37 -20.37 18.30
N ASP A 187 -13.35 -21.27 18.10
CA ASP A 187 -13.29 -22.67 18.53
C ASP A 187 -12.90 -23.62 17.39
N PHE A 188 -12.69 -23.10 16.17
CA PHE A 188 -12.21 -23.89 15.03
C PHE A 188 -10.78 -24.37 15.30
N LYS A 189 -10.48 -25.63 14.97
CA LYS A 189 -9.17 -26.25 15.26
C LYS A 189 -8.46 -26.77 14.03
N ARG A 190 -9.16 -27.55 13.20
CA ARG A 190 -8.60 -28.21 12.02
C ARG A 190 -9.71 -28.66 11.06
N PRO A 191 -9.45 -28.68 9.74
CA PRO A 191 -10.47 -28.92 8.73
C PRO A 191 -10.98 -30.36 8.66
N GLU A 192 -10.18 -31.36 9.09
CA GLU A 192 -10.55 -32.78 9.00
C GLU A 192 -11.76 -33.13 9.88
N MET A 193 -12.06 -32.31 10.90
CA MET A 193 -13.25 -32.48 11.75
C MET A 193 -14.56 -32.26 10.99
N TYR A 194 -14.50 -31.72 9.77
CA TYR A 194 -15.63 -31.41 8.92
C TYR A 194 -15.80 -32.40 7.76
N LYS A 195 -15.00 -33.47 7.74
CA LYS A 195 -15.08 -34.51 6.71
C LYS A 195 -16.50 -35.06 6.56
N ASP A 196 -16.99 -35.10 5.33
CA ASP A 196 -18.30 -35.62 4.92
C ASP A 196 -19.53 -34.91 5.55
N LYS A 197 -19.35 -33.71 6.13
CA LYS A 197 -20.42 -32.94 6.78
C LYS A 197 -21.03 -31.86 5.89
N ASN A 198 -22.30 -31.56 6.11
CA ASN A 198 -22.98 -30.37 5.60
C ASN A 198 -22.71 -29.19 6.55
N VAL A 199 -21.95 -28.20 6.09
CA VAL A 199 -21.48 -27.09 6.93
C VAL A 199 -22.05 -25.76 6.45
N LEU A 200 -22.69 -25.03 7.37
CA LEU A 200 -23.05 -23.63 7.18
C LEU A 200 -22.00 -22.72 7.83
N ILE A 201 -21.46 -21.79 7.06
CA ILE A 201 -20.64 -20.67 7.54
C ILE A 201 -21.53 -19.43 7.62
N ILE A 202 -21.62 -18.78 8.78
CA ILE A 202 -22.37 -17.53 8.95
C ILE A 202 -21.38 -16.37 9.02
N GLY A 203 -21.38 -15.50 8.01
CA GLY A 203 -20.43 -14.40 7.88
C GLY A 203 -19.23 -14.76 7.00
N HIS A 204 -18.88 -13.86 6.07
CA HIS A 204 -17.86 -14.10 5.03
C HIS A 204 -16.79 -12.99 4.99
N SER A 205 -16.22 -12.66 6.15
CA SER A 205 -15.02 -11.79 6.23
C SER A 205 -13.75 -12.66 6.35
N ALA A 206 -12.66 -12.19 6.96
CA ALA A 206 -11.39 -12.90 7.02
C ALA A 206 -11.52 -14.35 7.53
N SER A 207 -12.16 -14.56 8.68
CA SER A 207 -12.35 -15.91 9.23
C SER A 207 -13.30 -16.77 8.40
N GLY A 208 -14.40 -16.20 7.90
CA GLY A 208 -15.38 -16.94 7.10
C GLY A 208 -14.79 -17.42 5.78
N PHE A 209 -14.05 -16.54 5.10
CA PHE A 209 -13.35 -16.85 3.87
C PHE A 209 -12.33 -17.97 4.08
N ASP A 210 -11.39 -17.79 5.03
CA ASP A 210 -10.32 -18.76 5.25
C ASP A 210 -10.84 -20.12 5.75
N ILE A 211 -11.72 -20.14 6.76
CA ILE A 211 -12.27 -21.40 7.28
C ILE A 211 -13.06 -22.12 6.19
N SER A 212 -13.86 -21.41 5.39
CA SER A 212 -14.63 -22.02 4.28
C SER A 212 -13.69 -22.64 3.24
N MET A 213 -12.58 -21.99 2.91
CA MET A 213 -11.55 -22.51 2.02
C MET A 213 -10.90 -23.78 2.57
N GLN A 214 -10.54 -23.80 3.85
CA GLN A 214 -9.83 -24.92 4.47
C GLN A 214 -10.71 -26.17 4.61
N ILE A 215 -12.01 -26.00 4.87
CA ILE A 215 -12.92 -27.15 5.01
C ILE A 215 -13.47 -27.65 3.68
N ALA A 216 -13.48 -26.83 2.62
CA ALA A 216 -14.05 -27.20 1.32
C ALA A 216 -13.51 -28.52 0.74
N PRO A 217 -12.21 -28.88 0.87
CA PRO A 217 -11.70 -30.17 0.41
C PRO A 217 -12.18 -31.39 1.22
N PHE A 218 -12.74 -31.19 2.41
CA PHE A 218 -13.12 -32.27 3.34
C PHE A 218 -14.64 -32.40 3.48
N ALA A 219 -15.35 -31.27 3.53
CA ALA A 219 -16.78 -31.22 3.78
C ALA A 219 -17.59 -31.76 2.58
N LYS A 220 -18.76 -32.33 2.87
CA LYS A 220 -19.70 -32.77 1.83
C LYS A 220 -20.31 -31.58 1.11
N ASN A 221 -20.72 -30.56 1.86
CA ASN A 221 -21.24 -29.30 1.34
C ASN A 221 -20.80 -28.15 2.24
N VAL A 222 -20.42 -27.03 1.63
CA VAL A 222 -20.14 -25.77 2.33
C VAL A 222 -21.07 -24.68 1.78
N VAL A 223 -21.92 -24.15 2.65
CA VAL A 223 -22.82 -23.03 2.33
C VAL A 223 -22.37 -21.81 3.13
N VAL A 224 -22.28 -20.66 2.48
CA VAL A 224 -21.90 -19.40 3.14
C VAL A 224 -23.09 -18.45 3.17
N SER A 225 -23.49 -18.02 4.37
CA SER A 225 -24.46 -16.94 4.55
C SER A 225 -23.73 -15.61 4.64
N THR A 226 -24.04 -14.69 3.73
CA THR A 226 -23.50 -13.33 3.69
C THR A 226 -24.58 -12.32 3.32
N GLN A 227 -24.46 -11.10 3.86
CA GLN A 227 -25.32 -9.97 3.52
C GLN A 227 -24.73 -9.10 2.41
N ARG A 228 -23.48 -9.36 2.00
CA ARG A 228 -22.80 -8.58 0.97
C ARG A 228 -23.14 -9.16 -0.41
N PRO A 229 -23.73 -8.37 -1.32
CA PRO A 229 -23.96 -8.83 -2.69
C PRO A 229 -22.64 -9.04 -3.43
N ASN A 230 -22.61 -9.99 -4.37
CA ASN A 230 -21.50 -10.22 -5.31
C ASN A 230 -20.14 -10.50 -4.66
N GLN A 231 -20.12 -11.07 -3.45
CA GLN A 231 -18.87 -11.39 -2.77
C GLN A 231 -18.22 -12.64 -3.37
N GLN A 232 -16.91 -12.60 -3.63
CA GLN A 232 -16.22 -13.78 -4.13
C GLN A 232 -16.18 -14.87 -3.06
N LEU A 233 -16.47 -16.09 -3.48
CA LEU A 233 -16.38 -17.26 -2.63
C LEU A 233 -14.97 -17.82 -2.67
N ALA A 234 -14.58 -18.45 -1.57
CA ALA A 234 -13.32 -19.17 -1.50
C ALA A 234 -13.31 -20.34 -2.49
N SER A 235 -12.11 -20.75 -2.91
CA SER A 235 -11.93 -21.93 -3.74
C SER A 235 -12.65 -23.15 -3.14
N GLY A 236 -13.44 -23.85 -3.96
CA GLY A 236 -14.22 -25.03 -3.55
C GLY A 236 -15.54 -24.69 -2.85
N VAL A 237 -15.88 -23.41 -2.68
CA VAL A 237 -17.17 -22.97 -2.14
C VAL A 237 -18.02 -22.41 -3.27
N HIS A 238 -19.19 -23.02 -3.49
CA HIS A 238 -20.04 -22.71 -4.65
C HIS A 238 -21.40 -22.10 -4.28
N ILE A 239 -21.77 -22.09 -3.00
CA ILE A 239 -23.10 -21.68 -2.56
C ILE A 239 -22.98 -20.51 -1.57
N ALA A 240 -23.54 -19.37 -1.99
CA ALA A 240 -23.78 -18.22 -1.14
C ALA A 240 -25.29 -17.99 -0.98
N VAL A 241 -25.72 -17.68 0.23
CA VAL A 241 -27.11 -17.40 0.57
C VAL A 241 -27.22 -16.11 1.36
N GLY A 242 -28.43 -15.54 1.40
CA GLY A 242 -28.73 -14.35 2.19
C GLY A 242 -28.58 -14.54 3.70
N ALA A 243 -28.98 -13.54 4.47
CA ALA A 243 -28.92 -13.61 5.93
C ALA A 243 -29.74 -14.79 6.47
N VAL A 244 -29.25 -15.41 7.55
CA VAL A 244 -30.03 -16.44 8.25
C VAL A 244 -31.30 -15.81 8.83
N LYS A 245 -32.44 -16.43 8.52
CA LYS A 245 -33.75 -16.04 9.03
C LYS A 245 -34.16 -16.85 10.26
N ARG A 246 -33.99 -18.18 10.21
CA ARG A 246 -34.41 -19.09 11.28
C ARG A 246 -33.68 -20.44 11.23
N PHE A 247 -33.41 -21.00 12.40
CA PHE A 247 -32.99 -22.39 12.61
C PHE A 247 -34.21 -23.26 12.90
N ASN A 248 -34.36 -24.37 12.18
CA ASN A 248 -35.47 -25.33 12.35
C ASN A 248 -34.90 -26.73 12.55
N TYR A 249 -34.63 -27.10 13.80
CA TYR A 249 -34.03 -28.40 14.14
C TYR A 249 -34.93 -29.58 13.75
N HIS A 250 -36.23 -29.45 13.98
CA HIS A 250 -37.24 -30.50 13.75
C HIS A 250 -37.61 -30.75 12.29
N GLN A 251 -37.24 -29.84 11.40
CA GLN A 251 -37.49 -29.97 9.96
C GLN A 251 -36.20 -30.42 9.30
N ASP A 252 -35.79 -31.66 9.55
CA ASP A 252 -34.57 -32.26 8.99
C ASP A 252 -33.31 -31.40 9.20
N ARG A 253 -33.18 -30.73 10.35
CA ARG A 253 -32.08 -29.81 10.65
C ARG A 253 -31.91 -28.75 9.55
N THR A 254 -32.99 -28.05 9.22
CA THR A 254 -33.03 -27.03 8.16
C THR A 254 -32.77 -25.64 8.70
N ILE A 255 -32.00 -24.85 7.94
CA ILE A 255 -31.81 -23.41 8.16
C ILE A 255 -32.44 -22.66 6.98
N ASN A 256 -33.28 -21.69 7.29
CA ASN A 256 -33.94 -20.84 6.30
C ASN A 256 -33.25 -19.48 6.22
N PHE A 257 -33.13 -18.96 5.02
CA PHE A 257 -32.48 -17.68 4.73
C PHE A 257 -33.50 -16.64 4.25
N GLU A 258 -33.14 -15.37 4.39
CA GLU A 258 -33.82 -14.29 3.69
C GLU A 258 -33.75 -14.51 2.17
N GLY A 259 -34.81 -14.15 1.45
CA GLY A 259 -34.95 -14.46 0.02
C GLY A 259 -35.50 -15.85 -0.31
N GLY A 260 -35.83 -16.67 0.71
CA GLY A 260 -36.60 -17.91 0.54
C GLY A 260 -35.80 -19.19 0.37
N ALA A 261 -34.46 -19.11 0.25
CA ALA A 261 -33.60 -20.28 0.21
C ALA A 261 -33.61 -21.06 1.55
N SER A 262 -33.29 -22.36 1.49
CA SER A 262 -33.11 -23.22 2.65
C SER A 262 -31.94 -24.19 2.47
N PHE A 263 -31.36 -24.62 3.59
CA PHE A 263 -30.31 -25.64 3.62
C PHE A 263 -30.66 -26.69 4.69
N SER A 264 -30.93 -27.91 4.26
CA SER A 264 -31.37 -29.03 5.10
C SER A 264 -30.24 -29.99 5.43
N ASN A 265 -30.46 -30.83 6.44
CA ASN A 265 -29.49 -31.81 6.95
C ASN A 265 -28.18 -31.17 7.41
N VAL A 266 -28.23 -30.00 8.05
CA VAL A 266 -27.04 -29.26 8.48
C VAL A 266 -26.38 -29.97 9.66
N ASP A 267 -25.12 -30.37 9.50
CA ASP A 267 -24.35 -31.05 10.55
C ASP A 267 -23.59 -30.09 11.44
N LYS A 268 -23.08 -29.00 10.86
CA LYS A 268 -22.27 -27.99 11.55
C LYS A 268 -22.61 -26.59 11.11
N VAL A 269 -22.61 -25.67 12.09
CA VAL A 269 -22.74 -24.23 11.89
C VAL A 269 -21.52 -23.56 12.50
N ILE A 270 -20.80 -22.76 11.70
CA ILE A 270 -19.64 -22.00 12.15
C ILE A 270 -19.97 -20.50 12.08
N TYR A 271 -20.11 -19.88 13.24
CA TYR A 271 -20.26 -18.44 13.38
C TYR A 271 -18.92 -17.75 13.08
N CYS A 272 -18.82 -17.12 11.92
CA CYS A 272 -17.73 -16.26 11.48
C CYS A 272 -18.15 -14.78 11.55
N THR A 273 -18.84 -14.44 12.63
CA THR A 273 -19.58 -13.19 12.85
C THR A 273 -18.78 -12.12 13.60
N GLY A 274 -17.51 -12.38 13.87
CA GLY A 274 -16.59 -11.43 14.47
C GLY A 274 -16.65 -11.39 15.99
N TYR A 275 -16.16 -10.30 16.57
CA TYR A 275 -15.95 -10.18 18.02
C TYR A 275 -16.50 -8.85 18.53
N ARG A 276 -16.81 -8.80 19.82
CA ARG A 276 -17.19 -7.60 20.56
C ARG A 276 -16.08 -7.17 21.52
N TYR A 277 -16.15 -5.91 21.94
CA TYR A 277 -15.26 -5.39 22.97
C TYR A 277 -15.73 -5.85 24.35
N ASP A 278 -14.76 -6.20 25.20
CA ASP A 278 -14.99 -6.56 26.59
C ASP A 278 -13.85 -6.02 27.45
N PHE A 279 -14.16 -4.97 28.19
CA PHE A 279 -13.28 -4.36 29.18
C PHE A 279 -14.01 -4.22 30.52
N ASN A 280 -14.78 -5.25 30.93
CA ASN A 280 -15.50 -5.25 32.22
C ASN A 280 -14.60 -4.99 33.44
N PHE A 281 -13.30 -5.24 33.32
CA PHE A 281 -12.32 -4.95 34.38
C PHE A 281 -12.04 -3.44 34.53
N LEU A 282 -12.31 -2.63 33.51
CA LEU A 282 -11.97 -1.21 33.46
C LEU A 282 -13.10 -0.36 34.05
N LYS A 283 -12.79 0.33 35.15
CA LYS A 283 -13.77 1.06 35.94
C LYS A 283 -13.42 2.54 36.11
N GLY A 284 -14.45 3.37 36.06
CA GLY A 284 -14.38 4.77 36.41
C GLY A 284 -14.22 4.97 37.91
N ARG A 285 -14.06 6.23 38.31
CA ARG A 285 -13.84 6.61 39.71
C ARG A 285 -14.99 6.22 40.65
N ASP A 286 -16.22 6.27 40.14
CA ASP A 286 -17.44 5.86 40.83
C ASP A 286 -17.70 4.35 40.78
N GLY A 287 -16.76 3.58 40.22
CA GLY A 287 -16.86 2.13 40.09
C GLY A 287 -17.69 1.66 38.89
N THR A 288 -18.23 2.57 38.08
CA THR A 288 -18.94 2.23 36.84
C THR A 288 -18.01 1.57 35.83
N VAL A 289 -18.50 0.55 35.13
CA VAL A 289 -17.74 -0.08 34.04
C VAL A 289 -17.72 0.88 32.86
N LEU A 290 -16.53 1.29 32.42
CA LEU A 290 -16.40 2.31 31.37
C LEU A 290 -16.83 1.76 30.00
N ILE A 291 -16.54 0.48 29.73
CA ILE A 291 -16.87 -0.19 28.47
C ILE A 291 -17.38 -1.60 28.82
N PRO A 292 -18.71 -1.81 28.81
CA PRO A 292 -19.32 -3.11 29.14
C PRO A 292 -18.90 -4.24 28.19
N SER A 293 -19.01 -5.48 28.64
CA SER A 293 -18.88 -6.66 27.76
C SER A 293 -19.94 -6.67 26.66
N GLN A 294 -19.61 -7.33 25.55
CA GLN A 294 -20.41 -7.37 24.32
C GLN A 294 -20.63 -5.99 23.68
N SER A 295 -19.83 -4.99 24.02
CA SER A 295 -19.89 -3.65 23.42
C SER A 295 -19.52 -3.69 21.94
N SER A 296 -20.28 -2.98 21.13
CA SER A 296 -20.07 -2.87 19.68
C SER A 296 -18.97 -1.89 19.28
N MET A 297 -18.61 -0.97 20.17
CA MET A 297 -17.56 0.03 20.01
C MET A 297 -16.95 0.42 21.36
N VAL A 298 -15.78 1.05 21.32
CA VAL A 298 -15.23 1.82 22.44
C VAL A 298 -15.48 3.30 22.15
N SER A 299 -16.44 3.89 22.83
CA SER A 299 -16.79 5.31 22.66
C SER A 299 -15.89 6.23 23.46
N ASN A 300 -16.07 7.54 23.28
CA ASN A 300 -15.36 8.59 24.01
C ASN A 300 -13.84 8.52 23.83
N LEU A 301 -13.39 8.35 22.58
CA LEU A 301 -11.97 8.33 22.25
C LEU A 301 -11.62 9.50 21.33
N TYR A 302 -10.54 10.19 21.65
CA TYR A 302 -9.83 11.05 20.69
C TYR A 302 -8.82 10.22 19.91
N GLN A 303 -8.82 10.37 18.58
CA GLN A 303 -7.95 9.62 17.66
C GLN A 303 -8.06 8.10 17.81
N HIS A 304 -9.18 7.56 18.33
CA HIS A 304 -9.30 6.15 18.74
C HIS A 304 -8.24 5.65 19.75
N ILE A 305 -7.56 6.58 20.43
CA ILE A 305 -6.44 6.30 21.35
C ILE A 305 -6.79 6.76 22.76
N PHE A 306 -7.01 8.07 22.95
CA PHE A 306 -7.09 8.68 24.28
C PHE A 306 -8.51 8.69 24.79
N TYR A 307 -8.74 8.11 25.98
CA TYR A 307 -10.05 8.06 26.59
C TYR A 307 -10.44 9.39 27.21
N MET A 308 -11.64 9.85 26.85
CA MET A 308 -12.24 11.06 27.34
C MET A 308 -13.28 10.72 28.41
N PRO A 309 -13.07 11.11 29.69
CA PRO A 309 -14.11 10.93 30.70
C PRO A 309 -15.35 11.81 30.40
N ASN A 310 -16.52 11.35 30.83
CA ASN A 310 -17.80 12.06 30.66
C ASN A 310 -17.91 13.34 31.51
N ARG A 311 -17.01 13.57 32.46
CA ARG A 311 -16.98 14.79 33.29
C ARG A 311 -16.01 15.82 32.69
N HIS A 312 -16.24 17.11 32.96
CA HIS A 312 -15.36 18.23 32.60
C HIS A 312 -14.02 18.20 33.35
N VAL A 313 -13.26 17.12 33.22
CA VAL A 313 -11.91 16.98 33.79
C VAL A 313 -10.97 16.61 32.66
N GLU A 314 -9.94 17.41 32.44
CA GLU A 314 -8.84 17.08 31.53
C GLU A 314 -8.06 15.91 32.12
N ASN A 315 -8.32 14.69 31.65
CA ASN A 315 -7.59 13.52 32.12
C ASN A 315 -7.36 12.51 30.99
N ASN A 316 -6.25 12.69 30.28
CA ASN A 316 -5.78 11.78 29.24
C ASN A 316 -4.86 10.69 29.83
N SER A 317 -5.19 10.15 31.00
CA SER A 317 -4.37 9.11 31.67
C SER A 317 -4.62 7.68 31.21
N LEU A 318 -5.60 7.48 30.33
CA LEU A 318 -5.99 6.18 29.78
C LEU A 318 -5.91 6.24 28.26
N ALA A 319 -5.16 5.31 27.70
CA ALA A 319 -5.03 5.14 26.25
C ALA A 319 -5.29 3.70 25.82
N PHE A 320 -5.70 3.53 24.58
CA PHE A 320 -5.91 2.24 23.93
C PHE A 320 -4.99 2.10 22.72
N VAL A 321 -4.47 0.89 22.49
CA VAL A 321 -3.65 0.56 21.31
C VAL A 321 -4.21 -0.67 20.62
N GLY A 322 -4.43 -0.57 19.31
CA GLY A 322 -4.91 -1.67 18.47
C GLY A 322 -6.40 -1.98 18.58
N LEU A 323 -7.24 -0.95 18.79
CA LEU A 323 -8.70 -1.11 18.67
C LEU A 323 -9.17 -1.24 17.21
N LEU A 324 -8.43 -0.64 16.28
CA LEU A 324 -8.79 -0.62 14.86
C LEU A 324 -8.78 -2.02 14.23
N GLN A 325 -9.82 -2.31 13.44
CA GLN A 325 -9.97 -3.58 12.74
C GLN A 325 -9.48 -3.46 11.29
N GLN A 326 -8.15 -3.54 11.07
CA GLN A 326 -7.51 -3.42 9.74
C GLN A 326 -6.20 -4.22 9.59
N GLY A 327 -5.77 -4.40 8.34
CA GLY A 327 -4.58 -5.17 7.94
C GLY A 327 -3.21 -4.55 8.24
N LEU A 328 -3.10 -3.32 8.74
CA LEU A 328 -1.81 -2.68 9.10
C LEU A 328 -1.54 -2.73 10.62
N SER A 329 -1.78 -3.89 11.23
CA SER A 329 -1.85 -4.02 12.69
C SER A 329 -0.57 -3.60 13.45
N PHE A 330 0.63 -3.83 12.90
CA PHE A 330 1.91 -3.48 13.53
C PHE A 330 2.19 -1.99 13.40
N THR A 331 2.11 -1.44 12.19
CA THR A 331 2.36 -0.02 11.91
C THR A 331 1.39 0.89 12.66
N ILE A 332 0.10 0.53 12.70
CA ILE A 332 -0.89 1.28 13.50
C ILE A 332 -0.52 1.22 14.99
N ALA A 333 -0.11 0.06 15.51
CA ALA A 333 0.29 -0.06 16.90
C ALA A 333 1.51 0.82 17.23
N GLU A 334 2.52 0.88 16.37
CA GLU A 334 3.69 1.75 16.53
C GLU A 334 3.30 3.24 16.47
N ALA A 335 2.49 3.65 15.48
CA ALA A 335 2.05 5.04 15.33
C ALA A 335 1.22 5.52 16.54
N GLN A 336 0.27 4.69 17.00
CA GLN A 336 -0.49 4.98 18.22
C GLN A 336 0.42 5.07 19.44
N SER A 337 1.38 4.15 19.57
CA SER A 337 2.32 4.11 20.70
C SER A 337 3.25 5.32 20.73
N ALA A 338 3.69 5.81 19.57
CA ALA A 338 4.50 7.01 19.43
C ALA A 338 3.77 8.25 19.96
N LEU A 339 2.52 8.44 19.54
CA LEU A 339 1.71 9.57 19.97
C LEU A 339 1.42 9.49 21.48
N ILE A 340 1.07 8.29 21.99
CA ILE A 340 0.82 8.06 23.43
C ILE A 340 2.05 8.44 24.25
N ALA A 341 3.22 7.94 23.87
CA ALA A 341 4.44 8.15 24.64
C ALA A 341 4.80 9.65 24.73
N ARG A 342 4.66 10.38 23.62
CA ARG A 342 4.92 11.83 23.56
C ARG A 342 3.87 12.66 24.30
N ALA A 343 2.60 12.27 24.22
CA ALA A 343 1.51 12.94 24.93
C ALA A 343 1.64 12.75 26.44
N PHE A 344 1.92 11.52 26.90
CA PHE A 344 2.19 11.24 28.32
C PHE A 344 3.45 11.95 28.81
N ALA A 345 4.44 12.12 27.94
CA ALA A 345 5.66 12.88 28.21
C ALA A 345 5.43 14.40 28.25
N SER A 346 4.22 14.88 27.94
CA SER A 346 3.87 16.30 27.78
C SER A 346 4.73 17.02 26.74
N ARG A 347 5.27 16.28 25.76
CA ARG A 347 6.07 16.84 24.66
C ARG A 347 5.23 17.28 23.48
N VAL A 348 4.06 16.67 23.30
CA VAL A 348 3.06 17.07 22.31
C VAL A 348 1.77 17.44 23.02
N GLY A 349 1.20 18.59 22.64
CA GLY A 349 -0.11 19.00 23.11
C GLY A 349 -1.19 18.17 22.43
N ILE A 350 -2.15 17.69 23.21
CA ILE A 350 -3.41 17.15 22.70
C ILE A 350 -4.52 18.18 22.93
N PRO A 351 -5.55 18.24 22.06
CA PRO A 351 -6.60 19.24 22.19
C PRO A 351 -7.27 19.22 23.57
N THR A 352 -7.86 20.35 23.94
CA THR A 352 -8.70 20.46 25.14
C THR A 352 -9.87 19.48 25.08
N ARG A 353 -10.54 19.23 26.22
CA ARG A 353 -11.70 18.31 26.26
C ARG A 353 -12.77 18.64 25.21
N ASN A 354 -13.01 19.93 24.96
CA ASN A 354 -13.97 20.40 23.96
C ASN A 354 -13.49 20.13 22.54
N GLY A 355 -12.20 20.37 22.25
CA GLY A 355 -11.60 20.05 20.95
C GLY A 355 -11.63 18.55 20.66
N GLN A 356 -11.32 17.72 21.66
CA GLN A 356 -11.42 16.27 21.52
C GLN A 356 -12.86 15.79 21.31
N GLN A 357 -13.84 16.40 22.00
CA GLN A 357 -15.26 16.09 21.79
C GLN A 357 -15.72 16.50 20.38
N GLY A 358 -15.35 17.69 19.91
CA GLY A 358 -15.66 18.15 18.56
C GLY A 358 -15.09 17.22 17.49
N TRP A 359 -13.84 16.77 17.66
CA TRP A 359 -13.24 15.75 16.79
C TRP A 359 -14.01 14.43 16.83
N HIS A 360 -14.37 13.95 18.03
CA HIS A 360 -15.10 12.69 18.19
C HIS A 360 -16.49 12.71 17.56
N ASP A 361 -17.22 13.81 17.75
CA ASP A 361 -18.56 14.00 17.19
C ASP A 361 -18.52 14.09 15.66
N GLN A 362 -17.47 14.74 15.11
CA GLN A 362 -17.25 14.79 13.67
C GLN A 362 -16.91 13.40 13.11
N ASP A 363 -15.99 12.67 13.75
CA ASP A 363 -15.59 11.33 13.34
C ASP A 363 -16.77 10.34 13.37
N LEU A 364 -17.66 10.44 14.36
CA LEU A 364 -18.91 9.66 14.41
C LEU A 364 -19.84 9.95 13.22
N LYS A 365 -19.98 11.22 12.83
CA LYS A 365 -20.79 11.65 11.67
C LYS A 365 -20.20 11.14 10.36
N ASP A 366 -18.89 11.33 10.16
CA ASP A 366 -18.20 10.93 8.93
C ASP A 366 -18.27 9.42 8.70
N ARG A 367 -18.28 8.65 9.79
CA ARG A 367 -18.42 7.19 9.75
C ARG A 367 -19.87 6.69 9.66
N ASN A 368 -20.85 7.59 9.65
CA ASN A 368 -22.29 7.29 9.63
C ASN A 368 -22.68 6.28 10.74
N VAL A 369 -22.11 6.45 11.94
CA VAL A 369 -22.39 5.57 13.08
C VAL A 369 -23.76 5.95 13.66
N ARG A 370 -24.79 5.14 13.38
CA ARG A 370 -26.12 5.32 14.00
C ARG A 370 -26.17 4.63 15.38
N PRO A 371 -26.90 5.19 16.37
CA PRO A 371 -27.20 4.48 17.61
C PRO A 371 -27.98 3.21 17.30
N SER A 372 -27.47 2.03 17.67
CA SER A 372 -28.13 0.76 17.38
C SER A 372 -28.95 0.27 18.56
N ASN A 373 -30.17 -0.18 18.29
CA ASN A 373 -31.02 -0.92 19.23
C ASN A 373 -30.58 -2.38 19.35
N GLY A 374 -29.33 -2.66 19.73
CA GLY A 374 -28.84 -3.96 20.26
C GLY A 374 -28.99 -5.26 19.46
N THR A 375 -29.78 -5.31 18.38
CA THR A 375 -30.23 -6.55 17.71
C THR A 375 -29.69 -6.73 16.29
N SER A 376 -29.07 -5.70 15.70
CA SER A 376 -28.53 -5.77 14.34
C SER A 376 -27.01 -5.99 14.33
N ALA A 377 -26.53 -6.81 13.38
CA ALA A 377 -25.11 -7.01 13.07
C ALA A 377 -24.41 -5.70 12.62
N THR A 378 -25.17 -4.64 12.30
CA THR A 378 -24.66 -3.29 12.11
C THR A 378 -24.35 -2.63 13.46
N VAL A 379 -23.17 -2.89 14.02
CA VAL A 379 -22.26 -1.85 14.58
C VAL A 379 -20.91 -2.52 14.80
N ILE A 380 -20.02 -2.36 13.82
CA ILE A 380 -18.57 -2.27 14.03
C ILE A 380 -18.05 -1.27 13.00
N ALA A 381 -18.70 -0.12 12.87
CA ALA A 381 -18.27 0.91 11.93
C ALA A 381 -17.24 1.86 12.56
N TYR A 382 -17.36 2.13 13.87
CA TYR A 382 -16.57 3.17 14.53
C TYR A 382 -15.05 2.92 14.48
N HIS A 383 -14.58 1.71 14.81
CA HIS A 383 -13.16 1.35 14.73
C HIS A 383 -12.76 0.66 13.42
N LYS A 384 -13.59 0.80 12.37
CA LYS A 384 -13.22 0.42 11.02
C LYS A 384 -13.01 1.71 10.25
N LEU A 385 -11.75 2.10 10.07
CA LEU A 385 -11.46 3.03 9.00
C LEU A 385 -11.72 2.24 7.69
N LYS A 386 -12.54 2.77 6.77
CA LYS A 386 -12.49 2.29 5.37
C LYS A 386 -11.10 2.61 4.84
N ASP A 387 -10.49 1.81 3.94
CA ASP A 387 -9.27 2.02 3.11
C ASP A 387 -8.15 3.01 3.54
N MET A 388 -8.18 3.54 4.77
CA MET A 388 -7.54 4.76 5.26
C MET A 388 -6.52 4.46 6.37
N GLY A 389 -6.02 3.21 6.40
CA GLY A 389 -5.02 2.80 7.39
C GLY A 389 -3.72 3.60 7.25
N ARG A 390 -3.40 4.03 6.03
CA ARG A 390 -2.21 4.84 5.73
C ARG A 390 -2.39 6.28 6.16
N GLU A 391 -3.50 6.90 5.81
CA GLU A 391 -3.83 8.29 6.12
C GLU A 391 -3.90 8.50 7.62
N TYR A 392 -4.49 7.56 8.37
CA TYR A 392 -4.50 7.62 9.82
C TYR A 392 -3.10 7.47 10.43
N VAL A 393 -2.25 6.59 9.89
CA VAL A 393 -0.84 6.50 10.33
C VAL A 393 -0.10 7.81 10.03
N ASN A 394 -0.30 8.41 8.86
CA ASN A 394 0.26 9.72 8.49
C ASN A 394 -0.21 10.82 9.44
N GLU A 395 -1.49 10.86 9.78
CA GLU A 395 -2.06 11.84 10.71
C GLU A 395 -1.44 11.69 12.11
N LEU A 396 -1.31 10.46 12.62
CA LEU A 396 -0.63 10.22 13.89
C LEU A 396 0.85 10.60 13.83
N TRP A 397 1.51 10.42 12.68
CA TRP A 397 2.88 10.85 12.45
C TRP A 397 3.00 12.38 12.45
N GLU A 398 2.11 13.10 11.75
CA GLU A 398 2.00 14.57 11.78
C GLU A 398 1.83 15.11 13.21
N LEU A 399 0.92 14.52 13.99
CA LEU A 399 0.74 14.91 15.38
C LEU A 399 2.00 14.64 16.19
N SER A 400 2.58 13.45 16.04
CA SER A 400 3.70 13.01 16.86
C SER A 400 5.01 13.73 16.53
N ARG A 401 5.18 14.35 15.35
CA ARG A 401 6.40 15.11 14.99
C ARG A 401 6.45 16.48 15.65
N LYS A 402 5.32 17.03 16.08
CA LYS A 402 5.21 18.34 16.75
C LYS A 402 5.78 18.31 18.19
N ALA A 403 6.36 17.19 18.60
CA ALA A 403 6.89 17.02 19.94
C ALA A 403 8.20 17.78 20.15
N GLN A 404 8.30 18.57 21.21
CA GLN A 404 9.52 19.31 21.56
C GLN A 404 10.72 18.36 21.72
N PRO A 405 11.95 18.68 21.26
CA PRO A 405 13.13 17.80 21.38
C PRO A 405 13.45 17.37 22.82
N GLN A 406 14.10 16.21 23.02
CA GLN A 406 14.57 15.81 24.36
C GLN A 406 15.87 16.55 24.71
N SER A 407 15.98 17.05 25.95
CA SER A 407 17.13 17.83 26.42
C SER A 407 18.36 17.02 26.83
N ASN A 408 18.40 15.70 26.58
CA ASN A 408 19.30 14.79 27.31
C ASN A 408 20.45 14.21 26.50
N GLY A 409 20.63 14.55 25.23
CA GLY A 409 21.73 14.01 24.43
C GLY A 409 21.73 12.47 24.29
N PHE A 410 20.64 11.78 24.65
CA PHE A 410 20.31 10.57 23.92
C PHE A 410 20.12 11.04 22.49
N GLU A 411 21.08 10.70 21.63
CA GLU A 411 20.99 10.89 20.19
C GLU A 411 19.54 10.67 19.77
N GLU A 412 19.03 11.53 18.88
CA GLU A 412 17.75 11.39 18.20
C GLU A 412 17.72 10.10 17.36
N MET A 413 17.86 8.95 18.01
CA MET A 413 17.92 7.67 17.36
C MET A 413 16.48 7.21 17.17
N TYR A 414 15.90 7.68 16.06
CA TYR A 414 15.05 6.87 15.18
C TYR A 414 13.91 6.09 15.85
N ILE A 415 13.04 6.75 16.60
CA ILE A 415 11.78 6.15 17.06
C ILE A 415 10.59 6.93 16.48
N MET A 416 10.69 7.20 15.17
CA MET A 416 9.61 7.54 14.23
C MET A 416 10.02 7.08 12.84
N LEU A 417 9.96 5.78 12.61
CA LEU A 417 9.71 5.25 11.27
C LEU A 417 8.20 5.02 11.12
N CYS A 418 7.37 5.97 11.54
CA CYS A 418 5.96 5.96 11.12
C CYS A 418 5.81 6.39 9.66
N LEU A 419 6.90 6.41 8.87
CA LEU A 419 7.02 6.08 7.45
C LEU A 419 8.31 6.72 6.91
N THR A 420 9.42 5.99 6.80
CA THR A 420 10.15 6.12 5.52
C THR A 420 9.19 5.53 4.49
N GLN A 421 8.76 6.33 3.54
CA GLN A 421 7.87 6.01 2.41
C GLN A 421 8.39 4.87 1.48
N LYS A 422 8.98 3.79 2.00
CA LYS A 422 9.69 2.76 1.21
C LYS A 422 9.18 1.31 1.36
N SER A 423 8.10 1.04 2.11
CA SER A 423 7.65 -0.37 2.24
C SER A 423 6.16 -0.67 2.48
N ILE A 424 5.26 0.29 2.30
CA ILE A 424 3.81 0.00 2.24
C ILE A 424 3.28 0.27 0.83
N HIS A 425 4.02 -0.12 -0.21
CA HIS A 425 3.58 0.00 -1.62
C HIS A 425 3.34 -1.33 -2.33
N THR A 426 3.37 -2.46 -1.63
CA THR A 426 2.95 -3.74 -2.21
C THR A 426 2.02 -4.50 -1.27
N SER A 427 0.88 -4.91 -1.81
CA SER A 427 -0.04 -5.92 -1.26
C SER A 427 -1.20 -5.42 -0.37
N PHE A 428 -2.05 -4.54 -0.91
CA PHE A 428 -3.49 -4.76 -0.71
C PHE A 428 -4.05 -5.40 -1.99
N ARG A 429 -3.97 -6.73 -2.05
CA ARG A 429 -4.89 -7.50 -2.90
C ARG A 429 -6.16 -7.69 -2.10
N ASP A 430 -7.28 -7.38 -2.73
CA ASP A 430 -8.59 -7.76 -2.24
C ASP A 430 -8.57 -9.28 -1.87
N PRO A 431 -8.81 -9.67 -0.60
CA PRO A 431 -8.64 -11.05 -0.11
C PRO A 431 -9.55 -12.08 -0.80
N PHE A 432 -10.38 -11.63 -1.74
CA PHE A 432 -11.39 -12.43 -2.40
C PHE A 432 -10.87 -13.30 -3.56
N THR A 433 -9.71 -13.02 -4.16
CA THR A 433 -9.24 -13.76 -5.36
C THR A 433 -8.26 -14.90 -5.07
N MET A 434 -8.76 -16.08 -4.69
CA MET A 434 -8.01 -17.34 -4.84
C MET A 434 -8.86 -18.46 -5.46
N ALA A 435 -8.40 -18.96 -6.61
CA ALA A 435 -8.76 -20.27 -7.15
C ALA A 435 -7.50 -20.97 -7.72
N PRO A 436 -7.46 -22.32 -7.75
CA PRO A 436 -6.26 -23.09 -8.04
C PRO A 436 -6.31 -23.68 -9.46
N ASN A 437 -5.27 -23.45 -10.26
CA ASN A 437 -4.44 -24.48 -10.91
C ASN A 437 -3.54 -23.86 -11.97
N LYS A 438 -2.36 -24.46 -12.12
CA LYS A 438 -1.31 -24.23 -13.13
C LYS A 438 -1.76 -23.48 -14.40
N LYS A 439 -1.52 -22.17 -14.42
CA LYS A 439 -1.20 -21.29 -15.57
C LYS A 439 -0.81 -19.93 -14.97
N SER A 440 0.24 -19.31 -15.50
CA SER A 440 0.90 -18.04 -15.09
C SER A 440 0.15 -17.12 -14.10
N LYS A 441 0.83 -16.67 -13.03
CA LYS A 441 0.32 -15.80 -11.94
C LYS A 441 -0.56 -14.64 -12.47
N PRO A 442 -1.79 -14.44 -11.98
CA PRO A 442 -2.55 -13.21 -12.25
C PRO A 442 -1.79 -12.02 -11.62
N GLY A 443 -1.42 -11.04 -12.45
CA GLY A 443 -0.70 -9.83 -12.04
C GLY A 443 0.79 -9.81 -12.37
N SER A 444 1.37 -10.85 -12.97
CA SER A 444 2.69 -10.74 -13.61
C SER A 444 2.55 -10.19 -15.03
N TYR A 445 3.54 -9.44 -15.49
CA TYR A 445 3.64 -9.06 -16.90
C TYR A 445 3.74 -10.32 -17.77
N PRO A 446 3.02 -10.41 -18.90
CA PRO A 446 3.20 -11.50 -19.85
C PRO A 446 4.62 -11.46 -20.44
N GLU A 447 5.11 -12.62 -20.86
CA GLU A 447 6.38 -12.72 -21.58
C GLU A 447 6.40 -11.76 -22.78
N PRO A 448 7.50 -11.01 -22.99
CA PRO A 448 7.63 -10.12 -24.11
C PRO A 448 7.64 -10.90 -25.43
N TYR A 449 7.09 -10.30 -26.48
CA TYR A 449 7.25 -10.85 -27.83
C TYR A 449 8.64 -10.46 -28.35
N ILE A 450 9.53 -11.44 -28.43
CA ILE A 450 10.92 -11.25 -28.84
C ILE A 450 11.12 -11.80 -30.24
N VAL A 451 11.69 -10.98 -31.13
CA VAL A 451 12.12 -11.38 -32.46
C VAL A 451 13.63 -11.33 -32.53
N ALA A 452 14.24 -12.51 -32.71
CA ALA A 452 15.68 -12.65 -32.84
C ALA A 452 16.21 -11.93 -34.10
N PRO A 453 17.44 -11.41 -34.05
CA PRO A 453 18.09 -10.81 -35.22
C PRO A 453 18.26 -11.84 -36.34
N LEU A 454 18.27 -11.37 -37.60
CA LEU A 454 18.51 -12.21 -38.77
C LEU A 454 19.98 -12.63 -38.90
N GLN A 455 20.89 -11.84 -38.33
CA GLN A 455 22.33 -12.06 -38.25
C GLN A 455 22.79 -11.95 -36.78
N GLY A 456 24.09 -11.79 -36.51
CA GLY A 456 24.60 -11.63 -35.14
C GLY A 456 23.97 -10.44 -34.41
N HIS A 457 23.69 -10.60 -33.11
CA HIS A 457 23.07 -9.58 -32.26
C HIS A 457 24.07 -8.45 -31.97
N LYS A 458 23.78 -7.24 -32.46
CA LYS A 458 24.59 -6.03 -32.20
C LYS A 458 23.81 -4.91 -31.54
N GLN A 459 22.49 -4.91 -31.71
CA GLN A 459 21.60 -3.84 -31.27
C GLN A 459 20.28 -4.42 -30.78
N THR A 460 19.61 -3.70 -29.88
CA THR A 460 18.27 -4.05 -29.42
C THR A 460 17.32 -2.87 -29.56
N VAL A 461 16.12 -3.14 -30.08
CA VAL A 461 15.01 -2.18 -30.15
C VAL A 461 13.88 -2.66 -29.26
N ILE A 462 13.50 -1.86 -28.26
CA ILE A 462 12.42 -2.15 -27.31
C ILE A 462 11.27 -1.19 -27.58
N LEU A 463 10.11 -1.70 -28.03
CA LEU A 463 8.95 -0.88 -28.38
C LEU A 463 7.68 -1.31 -27.63
N LEU A 464 7.08 -0.36 -26.92
CA LEU A 464 5.90 -0.59 -26.07
C LEU A 464 4.61 -0.34 -26.87
N HIS A 465 3.63 -1.25 -26.74
CA HIS A 465 2.35 -1.16 -27.45
C HIS A 465 1.40 -0.10 -26.84
N GLY A 466 0.39 0.33 -27.60
CA GLY A 466 -0.67 1.23 -27.12
C GLY A 466 -1.69 0.56 -26.19
N ARG A 467 -2.52 1.37 -25.51
CA ARG A 467 -3.55 0.90 -24.56
C ARG A 467 -4.50 -0.12 -25.21
N GLY A 468 -4.77 -1.22 -24.52
CA GLY A 468 -5.67 -2.29 -24.97
C GLY A 468 -5.05 -3.32 -25.91
N SER A 469 -3.83 -3.09 -26.42
CA SER A 469 -3.12 -4.01 -27.33
C SER A 469 -2.22 -5.01 -26.57
N ASN A 470 -1.30 -5.69 -27.24
CA ASN A 470 -0.21 -6.44 -26.63
C ASN A 470 1.03 -6.42 -27.53
N GLY A 471 2.18 -6.82 -26.98
CA GLY A 471 3.45 -6.79 -27.68
C GLY A 471 3.48 -7.69 -28.93
N GLN A 472 2.74 -8.79 -28.93
CA GLN A 472 2.69 -9.67 -30.10
C GLN A 472 1.91 -9.05 -31.26
N ILE A 473 0.70 -8.53 -31.01
CA ILE A 473 -0.10 -7.87 -32.06
C ILE A 473 0.64 -6.67 -32.64
N PHE A 474 1.07 -5.76 -31.78
CA PHE A 474 1.79 -4.56 -32.20
C PHE A 474 3.11 -4.90 -32.90
N GLY A 475 3.89 -5.83 -32.35
CA GLY A 475 5.18 -6.22 -32.91
C GLY A 475 5.07 -6.93 -34.26
N SER A 476 4.09 -7.82 -34.45
CA SER A 476 3.87 -8.46 -35.75
C SER A 476 3.46 -7.45 -36.81
N GLU A 477 2.52 -6.55 -36.49
CA GLU A 477 2.03 -5.54 -37.44
C GLU A 477 3.14 -4.56 -37.83
N LEU A 478 3.96 -4.11 -36.87
CA LEU A 478 5.05 -3.17 -37.13
C LEU A 478 6.16 -3.81 -37.98
N LEU A 479 6.52 -5.06 -37.71
CA LEU A 479 7.58 -5.76 -38.45
C LEU A 479 7.13 -6.26 -39.83
N GLU A 480 5.82 -6.36 -40.08
CA GLU A 480 5.24 -6.66 -41.38
C GLU A 480 4.96 -5.41 -42.23
N ALA A 481 4.98 -4.22 -41.62
CA ALA A 481 4.81 -2.96 -42.33
C ALA A 481 5.85 -2.80 -43.44
N GLN A 482 5.38 -2.47 -44.64
CA GLN A 482 6.24 -2.31 -45.80
C GLN A 482 6.98 -0.97 -45.73
N THR A 483 8.27 -1.00 -46.05
CA THR A 483 9.10 0.18 -46.23
C THR A 483 9.51 0.30 -47.71
N THR A 484 9.63 1.53 -48.21
CA THR A 484 10.20 1.76 -49.55
C THR A 484 11.73 1.76 -49.53
N LEU A 485 12.35 1.75 -48.34
CA LEU A 485 13.78 1.72 -48.18
C LEU A 485 14.36 0.37 -48.62
N SER A 486 15.34 0.40 -49.52
CA SER A 486 16.07 -0.80 -49.93
C SER A 486 17.22 -1.09 -48.96
N CYS A 487 17.44 -2.37 -48.62
CA CYS A 487 18.68 -2.76 -47.96
C CYS A 487 19.86 -2.52 -48.91
N THR A 488 20.74 -1.59 -48.58
CA THR A 488 21.98 -1.44 -49.34
C THR A 488 22.92 -2.57 -48.92
N LYS A 489 23.03 -3.57 -49.80
CA LYS A 489 23.90 -4.77 -49.74
C LYS A 489 23.25 -6.03 -49.14
N THR A 490 22.48 -6.77 -49.95
CA THR A 490 22.90 -8.10 -50.44
C THR A 490 21.86 -8.67 -51.41
N SER A 491 22.27 -8.80 -52.67
CA SER A 491 21.70 -9.78 -53.59
C SER A 491 21.98 -11.18 -53.02
N LEU A 492 20.94 -11.89 -52.61
CA LEU A 492 20.99 -13.31 -52.25
C LEU A 492 19.90 -14.05 -53.02
N VAL A 493 20.05 -14.11 -54.34
CA VAL A 493 19.55 -15.23 -55.15
C VAL A 493 20.56 -15.49 -56.27
N PRO A 494 21.21 -16.67 -56.33
CA PRO A 494 21.88 -17.11 -57.55
C PRO A 494 20.80 -17.32 -58.62
N SER A 495 20.93 -16.61 -59.74
CA SER A 495 20.07 -16.79 -60.90
C SER A 495 20.34 -18.16 -61.54
N ASP A 496 19.53 -19.16 -61.21
CA ASP A 496 19.30 -20.30 -62.09
C ASP A 496 17.94 -20.13 -62.77
N ASN A 497 18.01 -19.87 -64.07
CA ASN A 497 16.87 -19.75 -64.96
C ASN A 497 16.20 -21.12 -65.22
N ASN A 498 14.86 -21.11 -65.25
CA ASN A 498 13.98 -21.84 -66.20
C ASN A 498 12.74 -22.52 -65.57
N ASP A 499 11.93 -21.78 -64.81
CA ASP A 499 10.52 -22.15 -64.62
C ASP A 499 9.63 -20.90 -64.45
N PRO A 500 8.83 -20.51 -65.46
CA PRO A 500 7.92 -19.37 -65.37
C PRO A 500 6.75 -19.57 -64.39
N SER A 501 6.57 -20.78 -63.84
CA SER A 501 5.45 -21.12 -62.95
C SER A 501 5.77 -20.97 -61.45
N ARG A 502 6.98 -20.56 -61.09
CA ARG A 502 7.44 -20.48 -59.69
C ARG A 502 8.11 -19.16 -59.31
N ALA A 503 7.55 -18.03 -59.75
CA ALA A 503 7.93 -16.72 -59.24
C ALA A 503 7.56 -16.62 -57.75
N LEU A 504 8.56 -16.73 -56.86
CA LEU A 504 8.39 -16.32 -55.46
C LEU A 504 8.01 -14.84 -55.42
N PRO A 505 7.04 -14.42 -54.59
CA PRO A 505 6.70 -13.01 -54.47
C PRO A 505 7.93 -12.19 -54.09
N PRO A 506 8.08 -10.94 -54.57
CA PRO A 506 9.24 -10.11 -54.26
C PRO A 506 9.42 -10.00 -52.75
N ALA A 507 10.67 -10.11 -52.28
CA ALA A 507 11.00 -9.98 -50.86
C ALA A 507 10.47 -8.64 -50.35
N LYS A 508 9.54 -8.68 -49.38
CA LYS A 508 8.99 -7.47 -48.78
C LYS A 508 10.09 -6.78 -47.98
N ASN A 509 10.43 -5.54 -48.34
CA ASN A 509 11.30 -4.70 -47.52
C ASN A 509 10.51 -4.32 -46.25
N THR A 510 11.00 -4.73 -45.09
CA THR A 510 10.44 -4.40 -43.77
C THR A 510 11.54 -3.91 -42.83
N LEU A 511 11.16 -3.31 -41.70
CA LEU A 511 12.12 -2.91 -40.65
C LEU A 511 13.02 -4.08 -40.21
N ARG A 512 12.48 -5.31 -40.16
CA ARG A 512 13.25 -6.50 -39.81
C ARG A 512 14.38 -6.78 -40.81
N THR A 513 14.12 -6.60 -42.10
CA THR A 513 15.13 -6.78 -43.16
C THR A 513 16.11 -5.61 -43.23
N LEU A 514 15.67 -4.41 -42.85
CA LEU A 514 16.49 -3.20 -42.84
C LEU A 514 17.57 -3.24 -41.74
N PHE A 515 17.27 -3.91 -40.62
CA PHE A 515 18.16 -4.05 -39.46
C PHE A 515 18.45 -5.52 -39.12
N PRO A 516 19.27 -6.22 -39.92
CA PRO A 516 19.49 -7.66 -39.75
C PRO A 516 20.21 -8.04 -38.45
N ASN A 517 20.98 -7.14 -37.84
CA ASN A 517 21.70 -7.37 -36.58
C ASN A 517 20.89 -6.98 -35.32
N THR A 518 19.63 -6.60 -35.48
CA THR A 518 18.80 -6.03 -34.40
C THR A 518 17.84 -7.05 -33.82
N LYS A 519 17.90 -7.23 -32.50
CA LYS A 519 16.88 -7.93 -31.71
C LYS A 519 15.72 -6.96 -31.46
N PHE A 520 14.50 -7.36 -31.78
CA PHE A 520 13.31 -6.58 -31.47
C PHE A 520 12.59 -7.19 -30.27
N ILE A 521 12.25 -6.36 -29.29
CA ILE A 521 11.51 -6.76 -28.09
C ILE A 521 10.26 -5.90 -28.00
N PHE A 522 9.11 -6.55 -27.90
CA PHE A 522 7.83 -5.91 -27.71
C PHE A 522 7.24 -6.37 -26.38
N PRO A 523 7.51 -5.64 -25.28
CA PRO A 523 6.97 -5.99 -23.98
C PRO A 523 5.44 -5.88 -23.99
N THR A 524 4.76 -6.78 -23.27
CA THR A 524 3.30 -6.72 -23.10
C THR A 524 2.97 -6.17 -21.73
N ALA A 525 2.15 -5.12 -21.65
CA ALA A 525 1.64 -4.60 -20.41
C ALA A 525 0.75 -5.63 -19.70
N ARG A 526 0.80 -5.68 -18.36
CA ARG A 526 -0.12 -6.54 -17.59
C ARG A 526 -1.57 -6.11 -17.83
N LYS A 527 -2.49 -7.07 -17.70
CA LYS A 527 -3.93 -6.77 -17.64
C LYS A 527 -4.26 -6.00 -16.37
N ARG A 528 -4.78 -4.78 -16.50
CA ARG A 528 -5.27 -3.95 -15.40
C ARG A 528 -6.76 -3.65 -15.61
N ARG A 529 -7.49 -3.45 -14.51
CA ARG A 529 -8.85 -2.91 -14.58
C ARG A 529 -8.72 -1.41 -14.80
N ALA A 530 -9.13 -0.94 -15.96
CA ALA A 530 -9.14 0.49 -16.25
C ALA A 530 -10.26 1.15 -15.45
N LYS A 531 -9.90 2.05 -14.54
CA LYS A 531 -10.84 2.68 -13.62
C LYS A 531 -11.89 3.52 -14.35
N TRP A 532 -11.50 4.14 -15.47
CA TRP A 532 -12.41 4.93 -16.30
C TRP A 532 -13.28 4.10 -17.27
N TYR A 533 -12.72 3.07 -17.92
CA TYR A 533 -13.43 2.26 -18.94
C TYR A 533 -14.36 1.21 -18.34
N ASN A 534 -15.33 1.63 -17.51
CA ASN A 534 -16.33 0.75 -16.90
C ASN A 534 -15.72 -0.48 -16.19
N ARG A 535 -14.50 -0.34 -15.64
CA ARG A 535 -13.71 -1.41 -15.01
C ARG A 535 -13.32 -2.57 -15.93
N ALA A 536 -13.30 -2.36 -17.25
CA ALA A 536 -12.83 -3.34 -18.21
C ALA A 536 -11.39 -3.74 -17.94
N THR A 537 -11.09 -5.03 -18.10
CA THR A 537 -9.73 -5.56 -17.89
C THR A 537 -8.99 -5.56 -19.23
N ILE A 538 -8.06 -4.62 -19.39
CA ILE A 538 -7.30 -4.41 -20.63
C ILE A 538 -5.79 -4.37 -20.33
N ASN A 539 -4.96 -4.66 -21.34
CA ASN A 539 -3.51 -4.46 -21.21
C ASN A 539 -3.22 -2.95 -21.29
N GLN A 540 -2.70 -2.38 -20.22
CA GLN A 540 -2.34 -0.96 -20.17
C GLN A 540 -1.17 -0.74 -19.22
N TRP A 541 -0.29 0.20 -19.57
CA TRP A 541 0.93 0.49 -18.81
C TRP A 541 0.59 1.21 -17.50
N PHE A 542 -0.30 2.18 -17.58
CA PHE A 542 -0.81 2.92 -16.43
C PHE A 542 -2.30 3.21 -16.62
N ASP A 543 -2.99 3.55 -15.54
CA ASP A 543 -4.36 4.04 -15.61
C ASP A 543 -4.34 5.55 -15.82
N SER A 544 -5.26 6.11 -16.59
CA SER A 544 -5.35 7.56 -16.78
C SER A 544 -6.76 7.93 -17.20
N VAL A 545 -7.14 9.19 -16.96
CA VAL A 545 -8.30 9.80 -17.63
C VAL A 545 -8.06 9.70 -19.15
N PRO A 546 -9.08 9.41 -19.97
CA PRO A 546 -8.93 9.41 -21.41
C PRO A 546 -8.39 10.75 -21.90
N VAL A 547 -7.37 10.68 -22.74
CA VAL A 547 -6.63 11.85 -23.24
C VAL A 547 -7.53 12.73 -24.12
N ASP A 548 -8.59 12.17 -24.68
CA ASP A 548 -9.62 12.80 -25.53
C ASP A 548 -10.65 13.64 -24.76
N GLU A 549 -10.93 13.32 -23.49
CA GLU A 549 -11.93 14.00 -22.64
C GLU A 549 -11.36 15.15 -21.79
N GLN A 550 -10.03 15.34 -21.78
CA GLN A 550 -9.40 16.54 -21.22
C GLN A 550 -9.61 17.70 -22.21
N ASP A 551 -10.57 18.58 -21.92
CA ASP A 551 -10.86 19.78 -22.69
C ASP A 551 -9.85 20.89 -22.35
N ASP A 552 -8.95 21.19 -23.28
CA ASP A 552 -7.93 22.24 -23.14
C ASP A 552 -8.51 23.67 -23.26
N SER A 553 -9.82 23.83 -23.55
CA SER A 553 -10.47 25.15 -23.70
C SER A 553 -11.08 25.73 -22.41
N LEU A 554 -11.04 24.98 -21.30
CA LEU A 554 -11.49 25.42 -19.99
C LEU A 554 -10.27 25.69 -19.08
N PRO A 555 -10.24 26.79 -18.32
CA PRO A 555 -9.17 27.03 -17.35
C PRO A 555 -9.23 25.91 -16.30
N ARG A 556 -8.19 25.08 -16.31
CA ARG A 556 -8.15 23.71 -15.76
C ARG A 556 -8.69 23.60 -14.33
N CYS A 557 -9.68 22.74 -14.14
CA CYS A 557 -9.68 21.86 -12.98
C CYS A 557 -8.67 20.75 -13.32
N GLY A 558 -7.51 20.71 -12.65
CA GLY A 558 -6.48 19.67 -12.87
C GLY A 558 -7.02 18.25 -12.68
N MET A 559 -6.20 17.24 -12.96
CA MET A 559 -6.53 15.88 -12.53
C MET A 559 -6.83 15.89 -11.02
N SER A 560 -7.83 15.16 -10.59
CA SER A 560 -8.03 14.97 -9.16
C SER A 560 -6.82 14.24 -8.59
N ILE A 561 -6.52 14.49 -7.31
CA ILE A 561 -5.45 13.78 -6.57
C ILE A 561 -5.58 12.26 -6.73
N GLU A 562 -6.82 11.76 -6.81
CA GLU A 562 -7.09 10.35 -7.02
C GLU A 562 -6.67 9.87 -8.42
N GLU A 563 -6.96 10.62 -9.48
CA GLU A 563 -6.56 10.30 -10.87
C GLU A 563 -5.05 10.36 -11.07
N GLU A 564 -4.38 11.36 -10.49
CA GLU A 564 -2.92 11.47 -10.50
C GLU A 564 -2.26 10.26 -9.85
N HIS A 565 -2.77 9.84 -8.68
CA HIS A 565 -2.27 8.67 -7.96
C HIS A 565 -2.40 7.38 -8.78
N TRP A 566 -3.51 7.18 -9.49
CA TRP A 566 -3.71 6.00 -10.32
C TRP A 566 -2.72 5.94 -11.49
N GLN A 567 -2.41 7.10 -12.06
CA GLN A 567 -1.46 7.22 -13.14
C GLN A 567 -0.02 6.97 -12.68
N LEU A 568 0.39 7.58 -11.56
CA LEU A 568 1.71 7.36 -10.97
C LEU A 568 1.93 5.92 -10.53
N GLU A 569 0.92 5.27 -9.92
CA GLU A 569 0.99 3.84 -9.55
C GLU A 569 1.30 2.95 -10.76
N GLY A 570 0.64 3.24 -11.89
CA GLY A 570 0.88 2.52 -13.14
C GLY A 570 2.26 2.78 -13.74
N LEU A 571 2.70 4.04 -13.74
CA LEU A 571 4.01 4.45 -14.25
C LEU A 571 5.14 3.80 -13.45
N ARG A 572 5.07 3.79 -12.11
CA ARG A 572 6.07 3.17 -11.23
C ARG A 572 6.29 1.70 -11.56
N GLU A 573 5.22 0.92 -11.54
CA GLU A 573 5.31 -0.53 -11.75
C GLU A 573 5.71 -0.89 -13.18
N SER A 574 5.14 -0.21 -14.19
CA SER A 574 5.50 -0.47 -15.58
C SER A 574 6.94 -0.05 -15.88
N ARG A 575 7.45 0.98 -15.21
CA ARG A 575 8.85 1.37 -15.32
C ARG A 575 9.77 0.29 -14.77
N GLU A 576 9.49 -0.30 -13.61
CA GLU A 576 10.31 -1.40 -13.08
C GLU A 576 10.41 -2.59 -14.05
N TYR A 577 9.28 -3.00 -14.63
CA TYR A 577 9.26 -4.09 -15.60
C TYR A 577 10.00 -3.74 -16.90
N VAL A 578 9.77 -2.56 -17.47
CA VAL A 578 10.43 -2.17 -18.72
C VAL A 578 11.92 -1.94 -18.49
N LYS A 579 12.29 -1.38 -17.33
CA LYS A 579 13.69 -1.20 -16.93
C LYS A 579 14.41 -2.54 -16.77
N SER A 580 13.78 -3.59 -16.25
CA SER A 580 14.47 -4.89 -16.13
C SER A 580 14.87 -5.47 -17.50
N ILE A 581 13.99 -5.32 -18.50
CA ILE A 581 14.28 -5.69 -19.90
C ILE A 581 15.38 -4.78 -20.46
N LEU A 582 15.28 -3.46 -20.24
CA LEU A 582 16.27 -2.50 -20.69
C LEU A 582 17.66 -2.82 -20.12
N ASP A 583 17.77 -3.03 -18.81
CA ASP A 583 19.04 -3.32 -18.13
C ASP A 583 19.66 -4.64 -18.61
N GLU A 584 18.84 -5.64 -18.93
CA GLU A 584 19.33 -6.89 -19.53
C GLU A 584 19.92 -6.65 -20.92
N GLU A 585 19.28 -5.86 -21.76
CA GLU A 585 19.76 -5.57 -23.11
C GLU A 585 20.95 -4.62 -23.12
N VAL A 586 20.99 -3.66 -22.20
CA VAL A 586 22.16 -2.81 -21.95
C VAL A 586 23.37 -3.67 -21.56
N ARG A 587 23.19 -4.70 -20.72
CA ARG A 587 24.27 -5.67 -20.42
C ARG A 587 24.70 -6.48 -21.63
N ASN A 588 23.78 -6.79 -22.56
CA ASN A 588 24.06 -7.64 -23.72
C ASN A 588 24.77 -6.90 -24.86
N VAL A 589 24.36 -5.66 -25.16
CA VAL A 589 24.86 -4.90 -26.33
C VAL A 589 25.43 -3.52 -25.98
N GLY A 590 25.35 -3.07 -24.73
CA GLY A 590 25.73 -1.72 -24.30
C GLY A 590 24.61 -0.70 -24.51
N SER A 591 24.52 0.33 -23.65
CA SER A 591 23.43 1.32 -23.67
C SER A 591 23.36 2.09 -24.99
N GLU A 592 24.53 2.40 -25.55
CA GLU A 592 24.66 3.04 -26.86
C GLU A 592 24.23 2.13 -28.01
N ASN A 593 23.78 0.89 -27.79
CA ASN A 593 23.22 0.03 -28.85
C ASN A 593 21.76 -0.38 -28.57
N VAL A 594 21.12 0.27 -27.59
CA VAL A 594 19.71 0.05 -27.26
C VAL A 594 18.86 1.25 -27.66
N VAL A 595 17.76 0.99 -28.37
CA VAL A 595 16.73 1.96 -28.74
C VAL A 595 15.47 1.65 -27.93
N LEU A 596 14.88 2.68 -27.33
CA LEU A 596 13.64 2.58 -26.55
C LEU A 596 12.51 3.37 -27.23
N GLY A 597 11.26 2.94 -27.11
CA GLY A 597 10.17 3.66 -27.72
C GLY A 597 8.82 3.02 -27.55
N GLY A 598 7.83 3.49 -28.30
CA GLY A 598 6.50 2.89 -28.30
C GLY A 598 5.45 3.67 -29.07
N LEU A 599 4.22 3.16 -29.01
CA LEU A 599 3.04 3.75 -29.63
C LEU A 599 2.05 4.21 -28.55
N SER A 600 1.46 5.39 -28.69
CA SER A 600 0.35 5.86 -27.85
C SER A 600 0.73 5.85 -26.36
N GLN A 601 -0.06 5.20 -25.49
CA GLN A 601 0.27 5.02 -24.07
C GLN A 601 1.64 4.33 -23.86
N GLY A 602 2.08 3.47 -24.78
CA GLY A 602 3.41 2.87 -24.76
C GLY A 602 4.52 3.89 -24.99
N CYS A 603 4.31 4.88 -25.87
CA CYS A 603 5.23 6.01 -26.05
C CYS A 603 5.34 6.85 -24.77
N ALA A 604 4.21 7.18 -24.16
CA ALA A 604 4.16 7.94 -22.90
C ALA A 604 4.91 7.23 -21.77
N MET A 605 4.73 5.91 -21.63
CA MET A 605 5.46 5.09 -20.68
C MET A 605 6.97 5.05 -21.00
N ALA A 606 7.33 4.89 -22.26
CA ALA A 606 8.72 4.83 -22.69
C ALA A 606 9.46 6.16 -22.42
N LEU A 607 8.81 7.31 -22.58
CA LEU A 607 9.38 8.62 -22.23
C LEU A 607 9.70 8.71 -20.72
N TRP A 608 8.81 8.22 -19.85
CA TRP A 608 9.05 8.16 -18.40
C TRP A 608 10.18 7.20 -18.02
N VAL A 609 10.34 6.09 -18.75
CA VAL A 609 11.49 5.20 -18.58
C VAL A 609 12.78 5.90 -19.00
N LEU A 610 12.79 6.59 -20.14
CA LEU A 610 13.96 7.34 -20.64
C LEU A 610 14.37 8.46 -19.69
N MET A 611 13.43 9.32 -19.29
CA MET A 611 13.71 10.50 -18.45
C MET A 611 14.02 10.15 -16.99
N SER A 612 13.79 8.89 -16.58
CA SER A 612 14.22 8.33 -15.29
C SER A 612 15.42 7.39 -15.39
N TYR A 613 15.96 7.20 -16.60
CA TYR A 613 17.08 6.31 -16.85
C TYR A 613 18.36 6.91 -16.27
N ASP A 614 19.07 6.06 -15.53
CA ASP A 614 20.41 6.29 -15.00
C ASP A 614 21.10 4.92 -15.01
N ASP A 615 22.33 4.87 -15.53
CA ASP A 615 23.06 3.62 -15.73
C ASP A 615 23.71 3.19 -14.40
N GLU A 616 22.87 2.76 -13.46
CA GLU A 616 23.31 2.19 -12.19
C GLU A 616 23.66 0.70 -12.36
N ALA A 617 24.68 0.38 -13.15
CA ALA A 617 25.24 -0.97 -13.16
C ALA A 617 25.91 -1.24 -11.79
N GLU A 618 25.22 -1.98 -10.91
CA GLU A 618 25.67 -2.38 -9.57
C GLU A 618 27.09 -3.01 -9.51
N GLY A 619 27.63 -3.48 -10.64
CA GLY A 619 28.96 -4.09 -10.73
C GLY A 619 30.15 -3.13 -10.70
N ASP A 620 29.99 -1.86 -11.12
CA ASP A 620 31.13 -0.95 -11.28
C ASP A 620 31.47 -0.13 -10.02
N ARG A 621 30.58 -0.14 -9.00
CA ARG A 621 30.83 0.49 -7.69
C ARG A 621 32.01 -0.14 -6.93
N GLN A 622 32.34 -1.40 -7.22
CA GLN A 622 33.47 -2.10 -6.60
C GLN A 622 34.83 -1.82 -7.27
N ALA A 623 34.85 -1.18 -8.45
CA ALA A 623 36.07 -0.96 -9.24
C ALA A 623 36.59 0.49 -9.22
N GLY A 624 35.91 1.42 -8.53
CA GLY A 624 36.39 2.80 -8.35
C GLY A 624 36.53 3.62 -9.63
N ARG A 625 35.83 3.26 -10.71
CA ARG A 625 35.74 4.07 -11.93
C ARG A 625 34.53 4.98 -11.84
N GLU A 626 34.75 6.29 -11.97
CA GLU A 626 33.68 7.28 -12.12
C GLU A 626 32.86 6.91 -13.37
N GLY A 627 31.68 6.34 -13.16
CA GLY A 627 30.73 6.06 -14.24
C GLY A 627 30.13 7.38 -14.73
N SER A 628 30.63 7.88 -15.86
CA SER A 628 29.90 8.81 -16.70
C SER A 628 28.68 8.05 -17.26
N GLY A 629 27.49 8.26 -16.70
CA GLY A 629 26.27 7.58 -17.16
C GLY A 629 26.11 7.67 -18.68
N THR A 630 25.93 6.53 -19.35
CA THR A 630 25.90 6.46 -20.82
C THR A 630 24.47 6.57 -21.34
N ARG A 631 24.29 7.39 -22.39
CA ARG A 631 22.99 7.60 -23.04
C ARG A 631 22.48 6.33 -23.76
N LEU A 632 21.18 6.28 -24.06
CA LEU A 632 20.63 5.30 -25.00
C LEU A 632 20.93 5.75 -26.44
N ARG A 633 20.89 4.82 -27.39
CA ARG A 633 21.19 5.10 -28.81
C ARG A 633 20.22 6.13 -29.40
N ALA A 634 18.93 5.91 -29.19
CA ALA A 634 17.84 6.70 -29.75
C ALA A 634 16.50 6.39 -29.06
N PHE A 635 15.54 7.28 -29.26
CA PHE A 635 14.14 7.09 -28.88
C PHE A 635 13.20 7.18 -30.09
N VAL A 636 12.19 6.31 -30.17
CA VAL A 636 11.17 6.34 -31.24
C VAL A 636 9.75 6.31 -30.66
N GLY A 637 8.99 7.38 -30.85
CA GLY A 637 7.59 7.48 -30.45
C GLY A 637 6.64 7.65 -31.63
N MET A 638 5.49 6.99 -31.56
CA MET A 638 4.38 7.11 -32.51
C MET A 638 3.10 7.49 -31.74
N SER A 639 2.36 8.51 -32.18
CA SER A 639 1.15 9.02 -31.51
C SER A 639 1.35 9.27 -30.00
N GLY A 640 2.50 9.81 -29.63
CA GLY A 640 2.94 9.95 -28.23
C GLY A 640 2.40 11.20 -27.53
N TRP A 641 2.47 11.18 -26.20
CA TRP A 641 2.23 12.34 -25.34
C TRP A 641 3.06 12.21 -24.06
N LEU A 642 3.24 13.30 -23.32
CA LEU A 642 4.02 13.33 -22.08
C LEU A 642 3.08 13.45 -20.86
N PRO A 643 3.04 12.43 -19.96
CA PRO A 643 2.33 12.54 -18.69
C PRO A 643 2.91 13.63 -17.79
N PHE A 644 2.05 14.34 -17.08
CA PHE A 644 2.40 15.43 -16.15
C PHE A 644 3.20 16.57 -16.80
N VAL A 645 2.85 16.89 -18.06
CA VAL A 645 3.54 17.94 -18.83
C VAL A 645 3.38 19.32 -18.20
N ASP A 646 2.24 19.63 -17.57
CA ASP A 646 2.00 20.94 -16.94
C ASP A 646 2.92 21.15 -15.72
N GLU A 647 3.12 20.11 -14.93
CA GLU A 647 4.03 20.10 -13.78
C GLU A 647 5.49 20.21 -14.24
N ILE A 648 5.84 19.49 -15.30
CA ILE A 648 7.18 19.56 -15.91
C ILE A 648 7.44 20.96 -16.46
N GLU A 649 6.49 21.56 -17.18
CA GLU A 649 6.57 22.93 -17.69
C GLU A 649 6.68 23.95 -16.55
N GLY A 650 5.95 23.77 -15.45
CA GLY A 650 6.03 24.62 -14.26
C GLY A 650 7.39 24.58 -13.55
N ILE A 651 8.13 23.48 -13.69
CA ILE A 651 9.53 23.37 -13.21
C ILE A 651 10.49 24.12 -14.14
N VAL A 652 10.23 24.09 -15.45
CA VAL A 652 11.08 24.71 -16.49
C VAL A 652 10.89 26.23 -16.51
N ASP A 653 9.64 26.73 -16.42
CA ASP A 653 9.31 28.15 -16.44
C ASP A 653 8.24 28.50 -15.37
N PRO A 654 8.66 28.86 -14.15
CA PRO A 654 7.77 29.21 -13.05
C PRO A 654 6.94 30.50 -13.27
N ILE A 655 7.28 31.32 -14.28
CA ILE A 655 6.63 32.62 -14.52
C ILE A 655 5.42 32.46 -15.43
N ARG A 656 5.45 31.50 -16.36
CA ARG A 656 4.40 31.26 -17.36
C ARG A 656 3.03 30.90 -16.76
N VAL A 657 3.00 30.30 -15.56
CA VAL A 657 1.76 29.88 -14.87
C VAL A 657 0.98 31.06 -14.27
N LYS A 658 1.61 32.23 -14.05
CA LYS A 658 0.93 33.42 -13.50
C LYS A 658 0.19 34.27 -14.52
N SER A 659 0.40 34.06 -15.82
CA SER A 659 -0.15 34.94 -16.87
C SER A 659 -1.44 34.44 -17.55
N GLU A 660 -1.91 33.22 -17.27
CA GLU A 660 -3.10 32.64 -17.94
C GLU A 660 -4.28 32.29 -17.01
N GLY A 661 -4.20 32.60 -15.71
CA GLY A 661 -5.32 32.52 -14.77
C GLY A 661 -5.94 33.89 -14.54
N GLY A 662 -6.98 34.23 -15.29
CA GLY A 662 -7.66 35.53 -15.22
C GLY A 662 -8.22 35.89 -13.83
N ASP A 663 -8.18 37.19 -13.55
CA ASP A 663 -8.76 37.87 -12.40
C ASP A 663 -10.20 37.41 -12.12
N ASN A 664 -10.41 36.67 -11.02
CA ASN A 664 -11.69 36.61 -10.29
C ASN A 664 -11.50 35.86 -8.96
N LEU A 665 -10.71 36.45 -8.07
CA LEU A 665 -10.82 36.25 -6.62
C LEU A 665 -10.69 37.62 -5.96
N SER A 666 -11.65 38.51 -6.25
CA SER A 666 -11.91 39.68 -5.42
C SER A 666 -12.90 39.30 -4.31
N ASP A 667 -12.63 39.85 -3.13
CA ASP A 667 -13.49 39.97 -1.95
C ASP A 667 -13.53 38.81 -0.96
N CYS A 668 -12.48 38.75 -0.13
CA CYS A 668 -12.67 38.82 1.33
C CYS A 668 -11.35 39.16 2.05
N GLU A 669 -10.86 40.39 1.84
CA GLU A 669 -10.08 41.07 2.87
C GLU A 669 -11.04 41.78 3.83
N ALA A 670 -10.98 41.39 5.11
CA ALA A 670 -11.34 42.25 6.22
C ALA A 670 -10.19 42.17 7.24
N SER A 671 -9.24 43.08 7.04
CA SER A 671 -8.39 43.75 8.03
C SER A 671 -8.40 43.24 9.46
N GLY A 672 -7.20 42.84 9.92
CA GLY A 672 -6.82 42.73 11.32
C GLY A 672 -5.30 42.63 11.39
N GLU A 673 -4.63 43.78 11.33
CA GLU A 673 -3.23 43.95 11.74
C GLU A 673 -3.08 43.43 13.19
N ASP A 674 -2.06 42.61 13.44
CA ASP A 674 -1.40 42.58 14.73
C ASP A 674 0.07 42.20 14.51
N ASP A 675 0.91 43.17 14.87
CA ASP A 675 2.36 43.16 14.89
C ASP A 675 2.94 41.92 15.61
N ASP A 676 4.06 41.38 15.11
CA ASP A 676 4.90 40.43 15.85
C ASP A 676 5.86 41.22 16.77
N PRO A 677 5.66 41.21 18.11
CA PRO A 677 6.48 41.96 19.06
C PRO A 677 7.83 41.30 19.39
N PHE A 678 8.28 40.28 18.65
CA PHE A 678 9.55 39.60 18.90
C PHE A 678 10.58 39.68 17.77
N ALA A 679 10.32 40.45 16.71
CA ALA A 679 11.36 40.80 15.74
C ALA A 679 12.38 41.75 16.38
N ARG A 680 13.34 41.20 17.14
CA ARG A 680 14.54 41.92 17.54
C ARG A 680 15.43 42.12 16.31
N SER A 681 15.68 43.38 16.01
CA SER A 681 16.71 43.87 15.11
C SER A 681 18.07 43.30 15.52
N ASP A 682 18.71 42.63 14.57
CA ASP A 682 20.05 42.08 14.66
C ASP A 682 21.08 43.16 14.36
N ASP A 683 22.05 43.33 15.27
CA ASP A 683 23.32 44.02 15.05
C ASP A 683 24.37 43.30 15.94
N GLY A 684 25.20 42.46 15.32
CA GLY A 684 26.53 42.11 15.86
C GLY A 684 26.90 40.62 15.92
N ASP A 685 27.84 40.27 15.03
CA ASP A 685 28.85 39.20 15.10
C ASP A 685 28.50 37.71 14.91
N GLU A 686 28.81 37.27 13.70
CA GLU A 686 29.61 36.10 13.28
C GLU A 686 29.55 34.75 14.02
N THR A 687 29.33 33.73 13.16
CA THR A 687 29.77 32.32 13.22
C THR A 687 28.86 31.29 13.92
N SER A 688 27.93 30.71 13.14
CA SER A 688 27.62 29.27 13.25
C SER A 688 27.00 28.77 11.93
N ASP A 689 27.41 27.57 11.52
CA ASP A 689 27.17 26.96 10.20
C ASP A 689 25.68 26.79 9.85
N ASP A 690 25.20 27.61 8.91
CA ASP A 690 23.85 27.52 8.34
C ASP A 690 23.80 26.48 7.21
N VAL A 691 23.64 25.21 7.59
CA VAL A 691 23.47 24.07 6.65
C VAL A 691 22.15 24.20 5.85
N PHE A 692 21.13 24.89 6.38
CA PHE A 692 19.84 25.08 5.71
C PHE A 692 19.89 26.15 4.62
N GLY A 693 20.68 27.21 4.81
CA GLY A 693 20.99 28.18 3.77
C GLY A 693 21.71 27.56 2.56
N ALA A 694 22.62 26.61 2.80
CA ALA A 694 23.39 25.92 1.76
C ALA A 694 22.54 24.98 0.88
N ILE A 695 21.57 24.25 1.46
CA ILE A 695 20.67 23.35 0.69
C ILE A 695 19.75 24.15 -0.24
N ASN A 696 19.24 25.30 0.21
CA ASN A 696 18.42 26.20 -0.60
C ASN A 696 19.24 26.94 -1.68
N GLN A 697 20.54 27.17 -1.47
CA GLN A 697 21.44 27.66 -2.51
C GLN A 697 21.78 26.56 -3.54
N ALA A 698 21.98 25.31 -3.12
CA ALA A 698 22.28 24.19 -4.02
C ALA A 698 21.12 23.87 -4.99
N ALA A 699 19.85 23.94 -4.53
CA ALA A 699 18.67 23.74 -5.37
C ALA A 699 18.49 24.83 -6.46
N LYS A 700 19.03 26.04 -6.24
CA LYS A 700 19.02 27.13 -7.23
C LYS A 700 20.02 26.93 -8.37
N LEU A 701 21.02 26.05 -8.19
CA LEU A 701 22.11 25.81 -9.16
C LEU A 701 21.84 24.66 -10.15
N LEU A 702 20.75 23.90 -9.99
CA LEU A 702 20.41 22.79 -10.89
C LEU A 702 19.82 23.28 -12.23
N THR A 703 20.23 22.64 -13.34
CA THR A 703 19.64 22.86 -14.66
C THR A 703 18.16 22.44 -14.68
N PRO A 704 17.31 23.00 -15.57
CA PRO A 704 15.91 22.56 -15.71
C PRO A 704 15.79 21.05 -15.95
N ALA A 705 16.68 20.48 -16.78
CA ALA A 705 16.74 19.04 -17.02
C ALA A 705 17.05 18.23 -15.75
N ALA A 706 18.00 18.67 -14.91
CA ALA A 706 18.28 18.02 -13.64
C ALA A 706 17.13 18.12 -12.64
N LYS A 707 16.41 19.25 -12.59
CA LYS A 707 15.21 19.41 -11.76
C LYS A 707 14.08 18.49 -12.20
N VAL A 708 13.82 18.41 -13.51
CA VAL A 708 12.82 17.51 -14.09
C VAL A 708 13.22 16.05 -13.90
N HIS A 709 14.50 15.71 -14.05
CA HIS A 709 14.99 14.36 -13.76
C HIS A 709 14.72 13.96 -12.32
N ASN A 710 14.99 14.85 -11.36
CA ASN A 710 14.70 14.60 -9.95
C ASN A 710 13.19 14.53 -9.68
N PHE A 711 12.38 15.38 -10.32
CA PHE A 711 10.91 15.31 -10.22
C PHE A 711 10.36 13.98 -10.74
N ILE A 712 10.81 13.52 -11.90
CA ILE A 712 10.38 12.23 -12.48
C ILE A 712 10.87 11.07 -11.61
N ARG A 713 12.12 11.13 -11.12
CA ARG A 713 12.66 10.11 -10.21
C ARG A 713 11.90 10.05 -8.90
N ASP A 714 11.58 11.19 -8.30
CA ASP A 714 10.76 11.28 -7.09
C ASP A 714 9.34 10.78 -7.33
N SER A 715 8.73 11.18 -8.46
CA SER A 715 7.43 10.68 -8.91
C SER A 715 7.39 9.16 -9.09
N LEU A 716 8.54 8.56 -9.42
CA LEU A 716 8.73 7.12 -9.59
C LEU A 716 9.30 6.40 -8.33
N ASP A 717 9.40 7.07 -7.18
CA ASP A 717 9.98 6.56 -5.94
C ASP A 717 11.47 6.10 -6.06
N LEU A 718 12.25 6.74 -6.93
CA LEU A 718 13.66 6.44 -7.17
C LEU A 718 14.58 7.34 -6.33
N PRO A 719 15.77 6.85 -5.93
CA PRO A 719 16.74 7.71 -5.25
C PRO A 719 17.14 8.88 -6.16
N PRO A 720 17.48 10.06 -5.62
CA PRO A 720 17.99 11.17 -6.42
C PRO A 720 19.25 10.76 -7.19
N ALA A 721 19.43 11.31 -8.39
CA ALA A 721 20.56 10.97 -9.25
C ALA A 721 21.90 11.36 -8.60
N THR A 722 22.93 10.52 -8.78
CA THR A 722 24.25 10.72 -8.17
C THR A 722 25.07 11.83 -8.84
N ASN A 723 24.80 12.14 -10.11
CA ASN A 723 25.42 13.25 -10.85
C ASN A 723 24.40 14.39 -11.02
N GLN A 724 24.72 15.57 -10.47
CA GLN A 724 23.77 16.67 -10.32
C GLN A 724 23.81 17.73 -11.44
N SER A 725 24.72 17.65 -12.41
CA SER A 725 24.83 18.71 -13.44
C SER A 725 23.88 18.50 -14.64
N GLU A 726 23.91 17.33 -15.28
CA GLU A 726 23.12 17.03 -16.48
C GLU A 726 22.76 15.53 -16.60
N PRO A 727 21.50 15.16 -16.84
CA PRO A 727 21.10 13.76 -17.03
C PRO A 727 21.54 13.18 -18.39
N ALA A 728 22.01 11.92 -18.40
CA ALA A 728 22.48 11.24 -19.62
C ALA A 728 21.40 11.10 -20.71
N TRP A 729 20.12 11.03 -20.32
CA TRP A 729 19.01 10.93 -21.27
C TRP A 729 18.86 12.18 -22.14
N GLN A 730 19.34 13.35 -21.70
CA GLN A 730 19.27 14.60 -22.48
C GLN A 730 20.00 14.49 -23.83
N GLN A 731 21.03 13.64 -23.89
CA GLN A 731 21.84 13.38 -25.10
C GLN A 731 21.24 12.29 -26.01
N THR A 732 20.14 11.64 -25.60
CA THR A 732 19.48 10.62 -26.41
C THR A 732 18.63 11.33 -27.48
N PRO A 733 18.93 11.17 -28.79
CA PRO A 733 18.10 11.77 -29.82
C PRO A 733 16.71 11.13 -29.79
N VAL A 734 15.68 11.91 -30.13
CA VAL A 734 14.27 11.50 -30.07
C VAL A 734 13.63 11.70 -31.43
N PHE A 735 12.90 10.69 -31.92
CA PHE A 735 11.97 10.82 -33.03
C PHE A 735 10.54 10.67 -32.51
N LEU A 736 9.65 11.60 -32.86
CA LEU A 736 8.23 11.57 -32.55
C LEU A 736 7.42 11.79 -33.84
N GLY A 737 6.62 10.78 -34.22
CA GLY A 737 5.66 10.84 -35.31
C GLY A 737 4.22 10.90 -34.81
N HIS A 738 3.35 11.66 -35.49
CA HIS A 738 1.95 11.83 -35.06
C HIS A 738 1.00 12.08 -36.23
N GLY A 739 -0.17 11.43 -36.19
CA GLY A 739 -1.25 11.64 -37.15
C GLY A 739 -2.02 12.95 -36.90
N VAL A 740 -2.19 13.79 -37.92
CA VAL A 740 -2.95 15.06 -37.81
C VAL A 740 -4.43 14.83 -37.53
N HIS A 741 -4.94 13.63 -37.79
CA HIS A 741 -6.33 13.21 -37.55
C HIS A 741 -6.46 12.27 -36.34
N ASP A 742 -5.49 12.26 -35.42
CA ASP A 742 -5.53 11.42 -34.23
C ASP A 742 -6.61 11.90 -33.22
N GLU A 743 -7.73 11.18 -33.20
CA GLU A 743 -8.86 11.43 -32.29
C GLU A 743 -8.61 10.91 -30.86
N LYS A 744 -7.64 10.01 -30.65
CA LYS A 744 -7.40 9.38 -29.34
C LYS A 744 -6.32 10.10 -28.53
N VAL A 745 -5.26 10.53 -29.19
CA VAL A 745 -4.24 11.42 -28.62
C VAL A 745 -4.18 12.64 -29.54
N LYS A 746 -4.92 13.69 -29.17
CA LYS A 746 -4.99 14.93 -29.96
C LYS A 746 -3.58 15.43 -30.29
N MET A 747 -3.36 15.82 -31.54
CA MET A 747 -2.06 16.25 -32.05
C MET A 747 -1.43 17.40 -31.22
N ALA A 748 -2.24 18.28 -30.62
CA ALA A 748 -1.78 19.31 -29.69
C ALA A 748 -0.96 18.75 -28.50
N LYS A 749 -1.30 17.55 -28.00
CA LYS A 749 -0.58 16.91 -26.89
C LYS A 749 0.76 16.32 -27.32
N GLY A 750 0.83 15.81 -28.55
CA GLY A 750 2.10 15.40 -29.16
C GLY A 750 3.03 16.60 -29.34
N ARG A 751 2.51 17.72 -29.87
CA ARG A 751 3.28 18.98 -30.00
C ARG A 751 3.76 19.52 -28.66
N ARG A 752 2.90 19.56 -27.63
CA ARG A 752 3.31 19.95 -26.27
C ARG A 752 4.41 19.06 -25.70
N ALA A 753 4.35 17.75 -25.94
CA ALA A 753 5.43 16.84 -25.54
C ALA A 753 6.76 17.18 -26.25
N VAL A 754 6.74 17.53 -27.54
CA VAL A 754 7.93 17.98 -28.29
C VAL A 754 8.49 19.26 -27.68
N GLU A 755 7.66 20.30 -27.53
CA GLU A 755 8.06 21.60 -26.98
C GLU A 755 8.67 21.44 -25.59
N CYS A 756 8.08 20.60 -24.74
CA CYS A 756 8.59 20.28 -23.42
C CYS A 756 9.98 19.60 -23.51
N LEU A 757 10.14 18.55 -24.33
CA LEU A 757 11.43 17.86 -24.47
C LEU A 757 12.53 18.76 -25.06
N GLU A 758 12.20 19.62 -26.03
CA GLU A 758 13.12 20.62 -26.59
C GLU A 758 13.52 21.67 -25.54
N SER A 759 12.58 22.10 -24.68
CA SER A 759 12.87 23.02 -23.57
C SER A 759 13.82 22.43 -22.52
N LEU A 760 13.88 21.11 -22.43
CA LEU A 760 14.83 20.36 -21.60
C LEU A 760 16.17 20.11 -22.30
N GLY A 761 16.36 20.64 -23.51
CA GLY A 761 17.60 20.56 -24.27
C GLY A 761 17.79 19.24 -25.03
N MET A 762 16.73 18.47 -25.28
CA MET A 762 16.80 17.25 -26.08
C MET A 762 16.73 17.55 -27.58
N GLN A 763 17.42 16.73 -28.39
CA GLN A 763 17.26 16.77 -29.85
C GLN A 763 16.03 15.97 -30.27
N VAL A 764 14.95 16.66 -30.67
CA VAL A 764 13.70 16.03 -31.11
C VAL A 764 13.50 16.20 -32.62
N THR A 765 13.17 15.11 -33.31
CA THR A 765 12.70 15.12 -34.70
C THR A 765 11.20 14.89 -34.69
N TRP A 766 10.42 15.94 -34.96
CA TRP A 766 8.96 15.89 -35.01
C TRP A 766 8.45 15.75 -36.45
N LYS A 767 7.50 14.85 -36.66
CA LYS A 767 6.92 14.54 -37.97
C LYS A 767 5.42 14.35 -37.87
N GLU A 768 4.70 14.99 -38.79
CA GLU A 768 3.24 14.95 -38.85
C GLU A 768 2.81 14.21 -40.11
N TYR A 769 1.77 13.39 -39.96
CA TYR A 769 1.26 12.55 -41.04
C TYR A 769 -0.23 12.73 -41.21
N ASP A 770 -0.70 12.69 -42.45
CA ASP A 770 -2.12 12.54 -42.77
C ASP A 770 -2.58 11.11 -42.46
N GLU A 771 -2.81 10.84 -41.18
CA GLU A 771 -3.19 9.55 -40.58
C GLU A 771 -3.92 9.79 -39.24
N GLY A 772 -4.65 8.78 -38.75
CA GLY A 772 -5.31 8.77 -37.45
C GLY A 772 -4.37 8.39 -36.28
N HIS A 773 -4.86 7.61 -35.31
CA HIS A 773 -4.11 7.20 -34.11
C HIS A 773 -3.01 6.13 -34.35
N TRP A 774 -2.69 5.86 -35.60
CA TRP A 774 -1.76 4.80 -35.98
C TRP A 774 -0.57 5.39 -36.71
N TYR A 775 0.49 4.59 -36.88
CA TYR A 775 1.63 5.02 -37.68
C TYR A 775 1.33 4.89 -39.18
N LYS A 776 1.81 5.84 -39.98
CA LYS A 776 1.55 5.87 -41.42
C LYS A 776 2.49 4.95 -42.21
N VAL A 777 1.93 4.07 -43.05
CA VAL A 777 2.70 3.16 -43.90
C VAL A 777 2.57 3.56 -45.38
N PRO A 778 3.68 3.72 -46.12
CA PRO A 778 5.07 3.51 -45.71
C PRO A 778 5.77 4.73 -45.11
N GLU A 779 5.19 5.93 -45.17
CA GLU A 779 5.92 7.19 -44.97
C GLU A 779 6.58 7.31 -43.59
N GLU A 780 5.85 7.03 -42.52
CA GLU A 780 6.39 7.10 -41.15
C GLU A 780 7.38 5.97 -40.88
N ILE A 781 7.11 4.76 -41.40
CA ILE A 781 8.04 3.63 -41.30
C ILE A 781 9.36 3.92 -42.02
N ASP A 782 9.31 4.58 -43.17
CA ASP A 782 10.50 5.02 -43.91
C ASP A 782 11.27 6.10 -43.15
N GLU A 783 10.57 7.01 -42.46
CA GLU A 783 11.20 8.04 -41.64
C GLU A 783 11.85 7.45 -40.38
N ILE A 784 11.18 6.53 -39.68
CA ILE A 784 11.75 5.76 -38.58
C ILE A 784 12.95 4.96 -39.06
N GLY A 785 12.87 4.30 -40.21
CA GLY A 785 13.97 3.54 -40.81
C GLY A 785 15.20 4.41 -41.09
N ARG A 786 15.01 5.57 -41.73
CA ARG A 786 16.10 6.54 -41.99
C ARG A 786 16.69 7.11 -40.71
N TYR A 787 15.84 7.46 -39.75
CA TYR A 787 16.24 7.97 -38.45
C TYR A 787 17.11 6.95 -37.70
N LEU A 788 16.65 5.70 -37.60
CA LEU A 788 17.39 4.63 -36.94
C LEU A 788 18.70 4.32 -37.67
N GLN A 789 18.73 4.28 -39.00
CA GLN A 789 19.97 4.13 -39.77
C GLN A 789 20.98 5.25 -39.45
N ALA A 790 20.52 6.50 -39.37
CA ALA A 790 21.37 7.64 -39.04
C ALA A 790 21.90 7.60 -37.60
N CYS A 791 21.07 7.13 -36.65
CA CYS A 791 21.50 6.96 -35.26
C CYS A 791 22.48 5.80 -35.12
N ILE A 792 22.21 4.65 -35.75
CA ILE A 792 22.98 3.41 -35.66
C ILE A 792 24.33 3.49 -36.40
N ALA A 793 24.42 4.29 -37.47
CA ALA A 793 25.66 4.46 -38.24
C ALA A 793 26.69 5.41 -37.58
N LYS A 794 26.26 6.21 -36.60
CA LYS A 794 27.14 7.05 -35.75
C LYS A 794 27.78 6.21 -34.64
#